data_AF-A0A843LHN9-F1
#
_entry.id   AF-A0A843LHN9-F1
#
_cell.length_a   1.000
_cell.length_b   1.000
_cell.length_c   1.000
_cell.angle_alpha   90.00
_cell.angle_beta   90.00
_cell.angle_gamma   90.00
#
_symmetry.space_group_name_H-M   'P 1'
#
loop_
_entity.id
_entity.type
_entity.pdbx_description
1 polymer ?
#
loop_
_entity_poly.entity_id
_entity_poly.type
_entity_poly.pdbx_seq_one_letter_code
_entity_poly.pdbx_strand_id
1 'polypeptide(L)'
;MAKEAFMGKNLETQKEVDYNLNSLTQHAAILGTTGSGKTVMCKVLIEEALAQGIPIIAIDPKGDIGGLGIASKTFDFRPFVQDAEKTQKLYASNFKKGISLEKLSKTKTKIFTPKSAVGLSVNLIPELSVPENFKETYERDPTLVASIIEPLAESLCNLAELRTNKEKAKSLFSSIILHNWNNNQNLTLETLIAQIITPPFESLGTLALEDFLKEAERKKMASSVNLILSSPSKQAWKSGIKLDIEKMFTPENLSVFDLRYTGSMEDKQYAVEQILDKLYRFLLHKGGSDKLKYILYIDEIAGLFPAPPSSPPCKKILETLIRQARAFGLGIILATQNPGDIDYKVLGNIGTRFIGKLRTDNDIEKVSTAIGISSSTLRQALINFNTGDFYYNNSVENKSLKIHARWLYTYHSGPLNEKEISWINKPETKPRIESELKLPEVKEIKNNLPNNYSSKILETIKKQAQKYSNTTEVLIANKNANKYKTFLNVYVKPKPFKGKEFAEVGPFTYELSDKLFTGKLPENITWNKIAKYNYEVLPTKRSVKKLIYKSIKEAQQSLKRKVYSSKVVDIVVEEKDKAVKSNYDFMKEELESAQRLLKERARIKEEKIEKTLRANNKKIDFVKGKSRGIKAGRLIRKIFGNKRLGEKTKKMQVLERKIRKLKEKSQNIRNKIKKHRQETKEQLKNLERKLYQKSHTLTNSMTYNPSKKDLIVDTKILLVPRE
;
A
#
# COMPACT_ATOMS: atom_id res chain seq x y z
N MET A 1 19.05 12.54 -26.45
CA MET A 1 17.79 13.32 -26.40
C MET A 1 17.13 13.08 -25.06
N ALA A 2 16.41 14.07 -24.52
CA ALA A 2 15.79 13.96 -23.20
C ALA A 2 14.72 12.85 -23.20
N LYS A 3 14.77 11.97 -22.20
CA LYS A 3 13.80 10.88 -22.01
C LYS A 3 12.58 11.40 -21.26
N GLU A 4 11.87 12.33 -21.88
CA GLU A 4 10.65 12.90 -21.30
C GLU A 4 9.50 11.90 -21.38
N ALA A 5 8.66 11.91 -20.35
CA ALA A 5 7.57 10.99 -20.11
C ALA A 5 6.30 11.79 -19.81
N PHE A 6 5.30 11.71 -20.68
CA PHE A 6 4.10 12.55 -20.54
C PHE A 6 3.21 12.01 -19.43
N MET A 7 3.21 12.69 -18.29
CA MET A 7 2.48 12.25 -17.10
C MET A 7 0.99 12.62 -17.14
N GLY A 8 0.65 13.72 -17.82
CA GLY A 8 -0.70 14.29 -17.81
C GLY A 8 -0.68 15.82 -17.79
N LYS A 9 -1.61 16.44 -17.07
CA LYS A 9 -1.81 17.90 -17.11
C LYS A 9 -1.74 18.53 -15.72
N ASN A 10 -1.21 19.74 -15.65
CA ASN A 10 -1.23 20.58 -14.46
C ASN A 10 -2.68 21.01 -14.18
N LEU A 11 -3.18 20.81 -12.95
CA LEU A 11 -4.58 21.06 -12.61
C LEU A 11 -5.01 22.53 -12.79
N GLU A 12 -4.09 23.47 -12.54
CA GLU A 12 -4.38 24.90 -12.47
C GLU A 12 -4.27 25.57 -13.85
N THR A 13 -3.24 25.20 -14.63
CA THR A 13 -2.95 25.81 -15.94
C THR A 13 -3.44 24.98 -17.13
N GLN A 14 -3.86 23.73 -16.91
CA GLN A 14 -4.20 22.74 -17.95
C GLN A 14 -3.08 22.44 -18.97
N LYS A 15 -1.88 23.00 -18.75
CA LYS A 15 -0.68 22.71 -19.53
C LYS A 15 -0.19 21.29 -19.25
N GLU A 16 0.51 20.76 -20.23
CA GLU A 16 1.06 19.42 -20.21
C GLU A 16 2.25 19.34 -19.24
N VAL A 17 2.42 18.19 -18.59
CA VAL A 17 3.48 17.97 -17.61
C VAL A 17 4.21 16.70 -17.97
N ASP A 18 5.42 16.89 -18.47
CA ASP A 18 6.36 15.83 -18.77
C ASP A 18 7.35 15.65 -17.60
N TYR A 19 7.92 14.44 -17.53
CA TYR A 19 8.87 14.02 -16.50
C TYR A 19 10.13 13.44 -17.14
N ASN A 20 11.29 13.88 -16.70
CA ASN A 20 12.55 13.31 -17.15
C ASN A 20 12.75 11.93 -16.51
N LEU A 21 12.64 10.84 -17.29
CA LEU A 21 12.81 9.48 -16.76
C LEU A 21 14.20 9.26 -16.12
N ASN A 22 15.24 10.02 -16.49
CA ASN A 22 16.53 9.89 -15.79
C ASN A 22 16.44 10.30 -14.31
N SER A 23 15.45 11.10 -13.91
CA SER A 23 15.17 11.42 -12.51
C SER A 23 14.76 10.18 -11.69
N LEU A 24 14.30 9.08 -12.33
CA LEU A 24 14.07 7.79 -11.67
C LEU A 24 15.34 7.13 -11.14
N THR A 25 16.53 7.53 -11.58
CA THR A 25 17.79 7.09 -10.94
C THR A 25 17.87 7.53 -9.46
N GLN A 26 17.10 8.54 -9.07
CA GLN A 26 16.89 8.96 -7.67
C GLN A 26 15.57 8.43 -7.09
N HIS A 27 14.95 7.46 -7.77
CA HIS A 27 13.75 6.74 -7.38
C HIS A 27 12.46 7.59 -7.35
N ALA A 28 11.32 6.91 -7.37
CA ALA A 28 9.99 7.51 -7.28
C ALA A 28 9.10 6.80 -6.25
N ALA A 29 8.25 7.56 -5.56
CA ALA A 29 7.20 7.04 -4.67
C ALA A 29 5.83 7.52 -5.13
N ILE A 30 4.86 6.61 -5.28
CA ILE A 30 3.45 6.92 -5.54
C ILE A 30 2.65 6.53 -4.29
N LEU A 31 2.22 7.55 -3.55
CA LEU A 31 1.57 7.43 -2.25
C LEU A 31 0.10 7.85 -2.39
N GLY A 32 -0.83 7.02 -1.93
CA GLY A 32 -2.24 7.42 -1.96
C GLY A 32 -3.18 6.26 -1.69
N THR A 33 -4.22 6.51 -0.90
CA THR A 33 -5.16 5.49 -0.45
C THR A 33 -5.97 4.87 -1.59
N THR A 34 -6.65 3.75 -1.32
CA THR A 34 -7.49 3.07 -2.32
C THR A 34 -8.46 4.03 -3.01
N GLY A 35 -8.51 3.99 -4.34
CA GLY A 35 -9.33 4.90 -5.15
C GLY A 35 -8.70 6.25 -5.49
N SER A 36 -7.49 6.56 -5.01
CA SER A 36 -6.75 7.80 -5.37
C SER A 36 -6.29 7.88 -6.82
N GLY A 37 -6.23 6.75 -7.54
CA GLY A 37 -5.62 6.65 -8.87
C GLY A 37 -4.17 6.15 -8.88
N LYS A 38 -3.59 5.80 -7.70
CA LYS A 38 -2.20 5.29 -7.54
C LYS A 38 -1.76 4.33 -8.66
N THR A 39 -2.54 3.28 -8.90
CA THR A 39 -2.23 2.24 -9.91
C THR A 39 -2.18 2.80 -11.34
N VAL A 40 -3.01 3.79 -11.68
CA VAL A 40 -2.96 4.48 -12.98
C VAL A 40 -1.65 5.27 -13.10
N MET A 41 -1.28 6.09 -12.12
CA MET A 41 -0.02 6.86 -12.16
C MET A 41 1.22 5.95 -12.22
N CYS A 42 1.20 4.81 -11.53
CA CYS A 42 2.25 3.79 -11.63
C CYS A 42 2.35 3.23 -13.06
N LYS A 43 1.21 2.84 -13.65
CA LYS A 43 1.15 2.33 -15.02
C LYS A 43 1.54 3.38 -16.07
N VAL A 44 1.23 4.67 -15.87
CA VAL A 44 1.70 5.77 -16.73
C VAL A 44 3.23 5.78 -16.78
N LEU A 45 3.93 5.85 -15.64
CA LEU A 45 5.40 5.86 -15.63
C LEU A 45 6.02 4.60 -16.25
N ILE A 46 5.37 3.44 -16.07
CA ILE A 46 5.79 2.17 -16.67
C ILE A 46 5.58 2.18 -18.19
N GLU A 47 4.45 2.65 -18.70
CA GLU A 47 4.20 2.80 -20.15
C GLU A 47 5.24 3.71 -20.81
N GLU A 48 5.55 4.87 -20.21
CA GLU A 48 6.56 5.80 -20.75
C GLU A 48 7.95 5.15 -20.82
N ALA A 49 8.33 4.38 -19.80
CA ALA A 49 9.59 3.66 -19.76
C ALA A 49 9.66 2.54 -20.81
N LEU A 50 8.60 1.73 -20.95
CA LEU A 50 8.49 0.64 -21.92
C LEU A 50 8.45 1.16 -23.37
N ALA A 51 7.74 2.26 -23.63
CA ALA A 51 7.74 2.95 -24.92
C ALA A 51 9.13 3.46 -25.33
N GLN A 52 10.04 3.60 -24.38
CA GLN A 52 11.45 3.97 -24.58
C GLN A 52 12.42 2.77 -24.45
N GLY A 53 11.89 1.55 -24.45
CA GLY A 53 12.66 0.30 -24.42
C GLY A 53 13.31 -0.02 -23.08
N ILE A 54 13.02 0.72 -22.01
CA ILE A 54 13.61 0.50 -20.68
C ILE A 54 12.94 -0.74 -20.08
N PRO A 55 13.71 -1.79 -19.74
CA PRO A 55 13.17 -3.03 -19.21
C PRO A 55 12.83 -2.90 -17.72
N ILE A 56 11.82 -3.67 -17.30
CA ILE A 56 11.20 -3.53 -15.99
C ILE A 56 11.04 -4.90 -15.32
N ILE A 57 11.49 -4.99 -14.07
CA ILE A 57 11.05 -6.02 -13.13
C ILE A 57 10.01 -5.40 -12.21
N ALA A 58 8.83 -5.99 -12.13
CA ALA A 58 7.72 -5.51 -11.29
C ALA A 58 7.37 -6.55 -10.24
N ILE A 59 7.34 -6.15 -8.97
CA ILE A 59 6.89 -6.95 -7.84
C ILE A 59 5.47 -6.53 -7.51
N ASP A 60 4.51 -7.43 -7.70
CA ASP A 60 3.09 -7.12 -7.66
C ASP A 60 2.30 -8.08 -6.74
N PRO A 61 2.12 -7.73 -5.46
CA PRO A 61 1.30 -8.52 -4.54
C PRO A 61 -0.21 -8.39 -4.77
N LYS A 62 -0.67 -7.56 -5.72
CA LYS A 62 -2.09 -7.28 -6.00
C LYS A 62 -2.58 -7.77 -7.36
N GLY A 63 -1.68 -8.07 -8.29
CA GLY A 63 -1.97 -8.55 -9.64
C GLY A 63 -2.39 -7.47 -10.64
N ASP A 64 -2.40 -6.20 -10.23
CA ASP A 64 -2.86 -5.06 -11.04
C ASP A 64 -1.95 -4.79 -12.25
N ILE A 65 -0.65 -5.09 -12.17
CA ILE A 65 0.38 -4.69 -13.13
C ILE A 65 0.37 -5.56 -14.38
N GLY A 66 -0.03 -6.83 -14.29
CA GLY A 66 -0.05 -7.77 -15.42
C GLY A 66 -0.79 -7.25 -16.66
N GLY A 67 -1.84 -6.44 -16.47
CA GLY A 67 -2.61 -5.83 -17.57
C GLY A 67 -1.81 -4.86 -18.47
N LEU A 68 -0.62 -4.41 -18.06
CA LEU A 68 0.31 -3.67 -18.95
C LEU A 68 0.76 -4.50 -20.16
N GLY A 69 0.71 -5.83 -20.09
CA GLY A 69 0.93 -6.71 -21.24
C GLY A 69 -0.20 -6.72 -22.26
N ILE A 70 -1.32 -6.04 -21.98
CA ILE A 70 -2.47 -5.93 -22.86
C ILE A 70 -2.39 -4.57 -23.59
N ALA A 71 -1.45 -4.49 -24.54
CA ALA A 71 -1.22 -3.33 -25.40
C ALA A 71 -1.78 -3.58 -26.81
N SER A 72 -2.25 -2.52 -27.49
CA SER A 72 -2.75 -2.61 -28.86
C SER A 72 -2.53 -1.29 -29.61
N LYS A 73 -2.11 -1.36 -30.88
CA LYS A 73 -1.90 -0.18 -31.74
C LYS A 73 -3.20 0.55 -32.06
N THR A 74 -4.31 -0.17 -32.04
CA THR A 74 -5.65 0.32 -32.36
C THR A 74 -6.54 0.47 -31.13
N PHE A 75 -6.04 0.17 -29.92
CA PHE A 75 -6.82 0.00 -28.68
C PHE A 75 -7.89 -1.11 -28.74
N ASP A 76 -7.75 -2.05 -29.67
CA ASP A 76 -8.49 -3.31 -29.65
C ASP A 76 -7.85 -4.27 -28.63
N PHE A 77 -8.46 -4.39 -27.45
CA PHE A 77 -7.96 -5.21 -26.35
C PHE A 77 -8.62 -6.59 -26.28
N ARG A 78 -9.27 -7.07 -27.35
CA ARG A 78 -9.91 -8.40 -27.34
C ARG A 78 -8.88 -9.53 -27.14
N PRO A 79 -9.28 -10.67 -26.53
CA PRO A 79 -10.57 -10.95 -25.91
C PRO A 79 -10.62 -10.55 -24.42
N PHE A 80 -9.69 -9.72 -23.91
CA PHE A 80 -9.64 -9.29 -22.51
C PHE A 80 -10.77 -8.31 -22.12
N VAL A 81 -11.53 -7.82 -23.10
CA VAL A 81 -12.62 -6.85 -22.90
C VAL A 81 -13.90 -7.32 -23.60
N GLN A 82 -15.03 -7.16 -22.93
CA GLN A 82 -16.36 -7.52 -23.45
C GLN A 82 -16.86 -6.52 -24.51
N ASP A 83 -16.75 -5.23 -24.24
CA ASP A 83 -17.18 -4.15 -25.13
C ASP A 83 -15.94 -3.46 -25.74
N ALA A 84 -15.44 -4.04 -26.83
CA ALA A 84 -14.22 -3.63 -27.49
C ALA A 84 -14.34 -2.25 -28.14
N GLU A 85 -15.45 -1.96 -28.83
CA GLU A 85 -15.65 -0.68 -29.51
C GLU A 85 -15.71 0.51 -28.54
N LYS A 86 -16.49 0.39 -27.46
CA LYS A 86 -16.58 1.45 -26.45
C LYS A 86 -15.24 1.70 -25.78
N THR A 87 -14.49 0.63 -25.52
CA THR A 87 -13.16 0.71 -24.92
C THR A 87 -12.18 1.36 -25.89
N GLN A 88 -12.15 0.94 -27.16
CA GLN A 88 -11.36 1.58 -28.21
C GLN A 88 -11.67 3.09 -28.31
N LYS A 89 -12.96 3.47 -28.37
CA LYS A 89 -13.39 4.88 -28.41
C LYS A 89 -12.91 5.68 -27.19
N LEU A 90 -12.97 5.10 -25.99
CA LEU A 90 -12.47 5.72 -24.75
C LEU A 90 -10.95 5.92 -24.76
N TYR A 91 -10.17 4.93 -25.20
CA TYR A 91 -8.71 5.04 -25.21
C TYR A 91 -8.23 5.94 -26.37
N ALA A 92 -8.82 5.83 -27.56
CA ALA A 92 -8.50 6.68 -28.71
C ALA A 92 -8.78 8.17 -28.46
N SER A 93 -9.84 8.52 -27.72
CA SER A 93 -10.16 9.91 -27.36
C SER A 93 -9.22 10.51 -26.30
N ASN A 94 -8.51 9.69 -25.53
CA ASN A 94 -7.48 10.11 -24.58
C ASN A 94 -6.05 9.94 -25.12
N PHE A 95 -5.91 9.43 -26.35
CA PHE A 95 -4.61 9.28 -26.98
C PHE A 95 -4.03 10.63 -27.40
N LYS A 96 -2.74 10.82 -27.10
CA LYS A 96 -1.97 12.00 -27.49
C LYS A 96 -0.78 11.58 -28.34
N LYS A 97 -0.55 12.28 -29.45
CA LYS A 97 0.65 12.10 -30.28
C LYS A 97 1.91 12.34 -29.44
N GLY A 98 2.82 11.37 -29.42
CA GLY A 98 4.10 11.43 -28.70
C GLY A 98 4.56 10.05 -28.23
N ILE A 99 3.67 9.27 -27.63
CA ILE A 99 3.97 7.91 -27.19
C ILE A 99 3.76 6.92 -28.34
N SER A 100 4.76 6.09 -28.58
CA SER A 100 4.71 5.07 -29.63
C SER A 100 3.89 3.87 -29.16
N LEU A 101 2.60 3.85 -29.53
CA LEU A 101 1.73 2.68 -29.38
C LEU A 101 2.33 1.44 -30.04
N GLU A 102 3.10 1.61 -31.11
CA GLU A 102 3.84 0.53 -31.73
C GLU A 102 4.90 -0.07 -30.80
N LYS A 103 5.74 0.74 -30.15
CA LYS A 103 6.73 0.21 -29.20
C LYS A 103 6.07 -0.43 -27.98
N LEU A 104 5.00 0.18 -27.45
CA LEU A 104 4.19 -0.43 -26.39
C LEU A 104 3.59 -1.79 -26.82
N SER A 105 3.08 -1.90 -28.05
CA SER A 105 2.55 -3.17 -28.58
C SER A 105 3.62 -4.25 -28.80
N LYS A 106 4.91 -3.90 -28.81
CA LYS A 106 6.04 -4.83 -28.92
C LYS A 106 6.59 -5.27 -27.55
N THR A 107 6.10 -4.69 -26.45
CA THR A 107 6.50 -5.06 -25.08
C THR A 107 6.32 -6.55 -24.82
N LYS A 108 7.41 -7.21 -24.42
CA LYS A 108 7.42 -8.65 -24.10
C LYS A 108 7.11 -8.84 -22.63
N THR A 109 5.82 -9.01 -22.32
CA THR A 109 5.38 -9.22 -20.94
C THR A 109 5.45 -10.69 -20.56
N LYS A 110 6.02 -10.99 -19.39
CA LYS A 110 6.00 -12.31 -18.75
C LYS A 110 5.51 -12.17 -17.32
N ILE A 111 4.57 -13.03 -16.93
CA ILE A 111 3.98 -13.05 -15.59
C ILE A 111 4.46 -14.31 -14.87
N PHE A 112 5.31 -14.08 -13.88
CA PHE A 112 5.89 -15.07 -12.97
C PHE A 112 5.03 -15.19 -11.71
N THR A 113 4.81 -16.41 -11.25
CA THR A 113 4.07 -16.70 -10.00
C THR A 113 4.94 -17.56 -9.09
N PRO A 114 5.78 -16.97 -8.23
CA PRO A 114 6.60 -17.74 -7.28
C PRO A 114 5.73 -18.68 -6.43
N LYS A 115 6.20 -19.91 -6.22
CA LYS A 115 5.48 -20.98 -5.48
C LYS A 115 4.16 -21.47 -6.12
N SER A 116 3.83 -21.06 -7.35
CA SER A 116 2.58 -21.40 -8.04
C SER A 116 2.78 -21.65 -9.55
N ALA A 117 1.91 -22.47 -10.16
CA ALA A 117 1.91 -22.81 -11.58
C ALA A 117 0.85 -22.07 -12.41
N VAL A 118 0.18 -21.05 -11.83
CA VAL A 118 -0.81 -20.22 -12.53
C VAL A 118 -0.17 -19.38 -13.64
N GLY A 119 1.01 -18.81 -13.37
CA GLY A 119 1.88 -18.20 -14.36
C GLY A 119 3.16 -19.00 -14.54
N LEU A 120 4.25 -18.32 -14.91
CA LEU A 120 5.56 -18.94 -14.97
C LEU A 120 6.09 -19.16 -13.54
N SER A 121 6.13 -20.42 -13.10
CA SER A 121 6.82 -20.80 -11.87
C SER A 121 8.32 -20.45 -11.95
N VAL A 122 8.91 -20.09 -10.82
CA VAL A 122 10.32 -19.67 -10.71
C VAL A 122 10.99 -20.43 -9.57
N ASN A 123 12.12 -21.06 -9.88
CA ASN A 123 12.96 -21.70 -8.89
C ASN A 123 13.71 -20.62 -8.08
N LEU A 124 13.40 -20.58 -6.79
CA LEU A 124 13.94 -19.65 -5.78
C LEU A 124 14.61 -20.40 -4.61
N ILE A 125 15.03 -21.65 -4.82
CA ILE A 125 15.94 -22.33 -3.89
C ILE A 125 17.37 -21.80 -4.11
N PRO A 126 18.16 -21.55 -3.05
CA PRO A 126 19.57 -21.19 -3.17
C PRO A 126 20.37 -22.19 -4.00
N GLU A 127 21.18 -21.68 -4.91
CA GLU A 127 22.08 -22.49 -5.73
C GLU A 127 23.42 -22.63 -5.01
N LEU A 128 23.83 -23.88 -4.77
CA LEU A 128 24.98 -24.23 -3.92
C LEU A 128 26.16 -24.85 -4.72
N SER A 129 26.09 -24.75 -6.05
CA SER A 129 27.20 -25.07 -6.95
C SER A 129 28.34 -24.06 -6.80
N VAL A 130 29.57 -24.49 -7.07
CA VAL A 130 30.75 -23.63 -7.08
C VAL A 130 30.57 -22.52 -8.13
N PRO A 131 30.80 -21.24 -7.81
CA PRO A 131 30.80 -20.17 -8.80
C PRO A 131 31.92 -20.33 -9.84
N GLU A 132 31.66 -19.89 -11.07
CA GLU A 132 32.73 -19.72 -12.07
C GLU A 132 33.81 -18.78 -11.51
N ASN A 133 35.08 -19.12 -11.76
CA ASN A 133 36.27 -18.42 -11.25
C ASN A 133 36.32 -18.27 -9.70
N PHE A 134 35.73 -19.21 -8.96
CA PHE A 134 35.76 -19.22 -7.49
C PHE A 134 37.17 -19.09 -6.90
N LYS A 135 38.13 -19.92 -7.35
CA LYS A 135 39.50 -19.93 -6.79
C LYS A 135 40.21 -18.59 -6.98
N GLU A 136 40.24 -18.08 -8.21
CA GLU A 136 40.81 -16.77 -8.55
C GLU A 136 40.16 -15.65 -7.72
N THR A 137 38.83 -15.69 -7.56
CA THR A 137 38.10 -14.70 -6.74
C THR A 137 38.45 -14.79 -5.27
N TYR A 138 38.59 -16.01 -4.73
CA TYR A 138 38.94 -16.25 -3.33
C TYR A 138 40.39 -15.86 -3.01
N GLU A 139 41.33 -16.19 -3.89
CA GLU A 139 42.74 -15.81 -3.78
C GLU A 139 42.94 -14.29 -3.89
N ARG A 140 42.16 -13.63 -4.76
CA ARG A 140 42.19 -12.17 -4.92
C ARG A 140 41.58 -11.43 -3.73
N ASP A 141 40.40 -11.84 -3.28
CA ASP A 141 39.70 -11.25 -2.14
C ASP A 141 38.67 -12.21 -1.52
N PRO A 142 38.99 -12.84 -0.38
CA PRO A 142 38.07 -13.73 0.34
C PRO A 142 36.75 -13.07 0.76
N THR A 143 36.69 -11.73 0.90
CA THR A 143 35.48 -11.02 1.30
C THR A 143 34.43 -11.00 0.19
N LEU A 144 34.84 -11.04 -1.08
CA LEU A 144 33.92 -11.21 -2.22
C LEU A 144 33.21 -12.55 -2.14
N VAL A 145 33.93 -13.63 -1.80
CA VAL A 145 33.35 -14.95 -1.59
C VAL A 145 32.45 -14.99 -0.35
N ALA A 146 32.85 -14.36 0.76
CA ALA A 146 31.99 -14.25 1.94
C ALA A 146 30.67 -13.52 1.61
N SER A 147 30.70 -12.47 0.79
CA SER A 147 29.51 -11.77 0.31
C SER A 147 28.56 -12.63 -0.53
N ILE A 148 29.06 -13.72 -1.12
CA ILE A 148 28.26 -14.71 -1.85
C ILE A 148 27.66 -15.74 -0.89
N ILE A 149 28.49 -16.31 -0.01
CA ILE A 149 28.14 -17.44 0.88
C ILE A 149 27.19 -17.02 1.99
N GLU A 150 27.41 -15.85 2.63
CA GLU A 150 26.58 -15.44 3.78
C GLU A 150 25.09 -15.27 3.44
N PRO A 151 24.69 -14.63 2.31
CA PRO A 151 23.28 -14.60 1.91
C PRO A 151 22.71 -15.97 1.54
N LEU A 152 23.50 -16.89 0.99
CA LEU A 152 23.05 -18.27 0.71
C LEU A 152 22.73 -19.01 2.02
N ALA A 153 23.62 -18.93 3.01
CA ALA A 153 23.42 -19.52 4.34
C ALA A 153 22.23 -18.89 5.10
N GLU A 154 22.06 -17.57 5.01
CA GLU A 154 20.91 -16.84 5.58
C GLU A 154 19.59 -17.27 4.91
N SER A 155 19.58 -17.39 3.58
CA SER A 155 18.43 -17.85 2.79
C SER A 155 18.03 -19.28 3.12
N LEU A 156 19.01 -20.20 3.25
CA LEU A 156 18.78 -21.57 3.70
C LEU A 156 18.18 -21.61 5.11
N CYS A 157 18.67 -20.78 6.04
CA CYS A 157 18.09 -20.65 7.38
C CYS A 157 16.64 -20.14 7.35
N ASN A 158 16.33 -19.16 6.50
CA ASN A 158 14.97 -18.63 6.31
C ASN A 158 14.03 -19.71 5.73
N LEU A 159 14.46 -20.41 4.68
CA LEU A 159 13.67 -21.45 4.00
C LEU A 159 13.46 -22.70 4.88
N ALA A 160 14.42 -23.04 5.73
CA ALA A 160 14.32 -24.07 6.77
C ALA A 160 13.55 -23.61 8.04
N GLU A 161 13.14 -22.34 8.11
CA GLU A 161 12.46 -21.72 9.25
C GLU A 161 13.23 -21.81 10.60
N LEU A 162 14.57 -21.74 10.54
CA LEU A 162 15.43 -21.84 11.71
C LEU A 162 15.35 -20.56 12.57
N ARG A 163 14.53 -20.61 13.63
CA ARG A 163 14.35 -19.49 14.59
C ARG A 163 15.31 -19.54 15.77
N THR A 164 15.67 -20.72 16.26
CA THR A 164 16.63 -20.92 17.36
C THR A 164 18.02 -21.23 16.81
N ASN A 165 19.06 -20.74 17.50
CA ASN A 165 20.46 -20.91 17.09
C ASN A 165 20.79 -20.47 15.65
N LYS A 166 19.99 -19.57 15.05
CA LYS A 166 20.12 -19.18 13.62
C LYS A 166 21.53 -18.72 13.25
N GLU A 167 22.18 -17.91 14.07
CA GLU A 167 23.57 -17.47 13.82
C GLU A 167 24.55 -18.66 13.80
N LYS A 168 24.39 -19.65 14.69
CA LYS A 168 25.22 -20.87 14.67
C LYS A 168 24.94 -21.73 13.43
N ALA A 169 23.67 -21.82 13.02
CA ALA A 169 23.28 -22.52 11.80
C ALA A 169 23.89 -21.84 10.56
N LYS A 170 23.79 -20.51 10.46
CA LYS A 170 24.41 -19.70 9.40
C LYS A 170 25.92 -19.92 9.37
N SER A 171 26.63 -19.86 10.51
CA SER A 171 28.06 -20.15 10.58
C SER A 171 28.39 -21.56 10.08
N LEU A 172 27.68 -22.59 10.54
CA LEU A 172 27.88 -23.97 10.09
C LEU A 172 27.63 -24.12 8.58
N PHE A 173 26.53 -23.57 8.06
CA PHE A 173 26.17 -23.65 6.64
C PHE A 173 27.21 -22.93 5.78
N SER A 174 27.64 -21.72 6.17
CA SER A 174 28.70 -20.98 5.47
C SER A 174 30.01 -21.76 5.43
N SER A 175 30.43 -22.38 6.53
CA SER A 175 31.66 -23.19 6.59
C SER A 175 31.55 -24.48 5.77
N ILE A 176 30.39 -25.14 5.75
CA ILE A 176 30.13 -26.29 4.88
C ILE A 176 30.24 -25.87 3.40
N ILE A 177 29.54 -24.80 2.99
CA ILE A 177 29.58 -24.30 1.60
C ILE A 177 31.03 -23.95 1.20
N LEU A 178 31.74 -23.18 2.03
CA LEU A 178 33.13 -22.79 1.77
C LEU A 178 34.07 -24.00 1.66
N HIS A 179 33.93 -24.99 2.54
CA HIS A 179 34.75 -26.20 2.49
C HIS A 179 34.58 -26.97 1.17
N ASN A 180 33.34 -27.17 0.71
CA ASN A 180 33.08 -27.87 -0.54
C ASN A 180 33.58 -27.06 -1.74
N TRP A 181 33.36 -25.74 -1.75
CA TRP A 181 33.83 -24.87 -2.84
C TRP A 181 35.36 -24.79 -2.92
N ASN A 182 36.08 -24.76 -1.79
CA ASN A 182 37.54 -24.87 -1.75
C ASN A 182 38.04 -26.19 -2.38
N ASN A 183 37.32 -27.29 -2.15
CA ASN A 183 37.57 -28.60 -2.77
C ASN A 183 37.02 -28.72 -4.20
N ASN A 184 36.50 -27.64 -4.79
CA ASN A 184 35.85 -27.60 -6.11
C ASN A 184 34.67 -28.58 -6.26
N GLN A 185 33.93 -28.82 -5.18
CA GLN A 185 32.78 -29.72 -5.11
C GLN A 185 31.47 -28.93 -5.11
N ASN A 186 30.57 -29.31 -6.02
CA ASN A 186 29.20 -28.80 -6.04
C ASN A 186 28.39 -29.42 -4.90
N LEU A 187 27.65 -28.58 -4.17
CA LEU A 187 26.78 -29.02 -3.08
C LEU A 187 25.33 -29.11 -3.55
N THR A 188 24.59 -30.12 -3.10
CA THR A 188 23.13 -30.19 -3.22
C THR A 188 22.48 -30.03 -1.84
N LEU A 189 21.14 -29.92 -1.77
CA LEU A 189 20.47 -29.88 -0.47
C LEU A 189 20.62 -31.21 0.28
N GLU A 190 20.64 -32.32 -0.45
CA GLU A 190 20.82 -33.68 0.05
C GLU A 190 22.23 -33.86 0.66
N THR A 191 23.28 -33.42 -0.03
CA THR A 191 24.66 -33.47 0.51
C THR A 191 24.86 -32.48 1.65
N LEU A 192 24.24 -31.29 1.59
CA LEU A 192 24.22 -30.33 2.70
C LEU A 192 23.57 -30.95 3.95
N ILE A 193 22.43 -31.63 3.83
CA ILE A 193 21.75 -32.28 4.97
C ILE A 193 22.66 -33.32 5.62
N ALA A 194 23.33 -34.16 4.82
CA ALA A 194 24.30 -35.13 5.33
C ALA A 194 25.47 -34.45 6.06
N GLN A 195 26.05 -33.41 5.46
CA GLN A 195 27.17 -32.66 6.04
C GLN A 195 26.77 -31.75 7.21
N ILE A 196 25.49 -31.41 7.39
CA ILE A 196 25.03 -30.75 8.63
C ILE A 196 25.10 -31.74 9.80
N ILE A 197 24.74 -33.01 9.60
CA ILE A 197 24.80 -34.05 10.64
C ILE A 197 26.26 -34.37 10.96
N THR A 198 27.05 -34.62 9.92
CA THR A 198 28.48 -35.00 9.98
C THR A 198 29.31 -34.03 9.15
N PRO A 199 29.73 -32.88 9.70
CA PRO A 199 30.50 -31.88 8.96
C PRO A 199 31.89 -32.40 8.54
N PRO A 200 32.44 -31.94 7.40
CA PRO A 200 33.73 -32.41 6.87
C PRO A 200 34.93 -31.72 7.55
N PHE A 201 34.77 -31.27 8.79
CA PHE A 201 35.78 -30.59 9.62
C PHE A 201 35.45 -30.81 11.10
N GLU A 202 36.45 -30.78 11.98
CA GLU A 202 36.27 -31.12 13.42
C GLU A 202 35.98 -29.90 14.31
N SER A 203 36.30 -28.69 13.84
CA SER A 203 36.19 -27.43 14.58
C SER A 203 35.60 -26.29 13.75
N LEU A 204 35.05 -25.29 14.45
CA LEU A 204 34.65 -24.01 13.86
C LEU A 204 35.41 -22.89 14.56
N GLY A 205 36.36 -22.28 13.83
CA GLY A 205 37.35 -21.40 14.42
C GLY A 205 38.23 -22.15 15.43
N THR A 206 38.30 -21.67 16.66
CA THR A 206 39.09 -22.29 17.74
C THR A 206 38.31 -23.30 18.59
N LEU A 207 37.00 -23.48 18.34
CA LEU A 207 36.15 -24.36 19.14
C LEU A 207 35.91 -25.69 18.42
N ALA A 208 36.02 -26.80 19.14
CA ALA A 208 35.56 -28.10 18.65
C ALA A 208 34.05 -28.04 18.33
N LEU A 209 33.62 -28.76 17.29
CA LEU A 209 32.23 -28.72 16.84
C LEU A 209 31.22 -29.08 17.93
N GLU A 210 31.54 -30.06 18.77
CA GLU A 210 30.63 -30.54 19.81
C GLU A 210 30.47 -29.55 20.98
N ASP A 211 31.43 -28.65 21.17
CA ASP A 211 31.32 -27.51 22.09
C ASP A 211 30.55 -26.34 21.45
N PHE A 212 30.76 -26.09 20.15
CA PHE A 212 30.08 -25.01 19.44
C PHE A 212 28.59 -25.30 19.20
N LEU A 213 28.26 -26.49 18.70
CA LEU A 213 26.90 -26.91 18.32
C LEU A 213 26.79 -28.44 18.35
N LYS A 214 26.07 -28.98 19.34
CA LYS A 214 26.02 -30.42 19.61
C LYS A 214 25.38 -31.23 18.50
N GLU A 215 25.72 -32.52 18.39
CA GLU A 215 25.17 -33.44 17.38
C GLU A 215 23.62 -33.48 17.40
N ALA A 216 23.02 -33.43 18.59
CA ALA A 216 21.57 -33.37 18.77
C ALA A 216 20.94 -32.05 18.26
N GLU A 217 21.71 -30.96 18.20
CA GLU A 217 21.29 -29.69 17.59
C GLU A 217 21.50 -29.73 16.07
N ARG A 218 22.64 -30.27 15.60
CA ARG A 218 22.94 -30.53 14.18
C ARG A 218 21.85 -31.38 13.52
N LYS A 219 21.48 -32.51 14.13
CA LYS A 219 20.39 -33.39 13.63
C LYS A 219 19.04 -32.67 13.52
N LYS A 220 18.70 -31.75 14.45
CA LYS A 220 17.48 -30.93 14.35
C LYS A 220 17.55 -29.95 13.18
N MET A 221 18.69 -29.29 12.97
CA MET A 221 18.88 -28.41 11.82
C MET A 221 18.77 -29.19 10.50
N ALA A 222 19.41 -30.36 10.41
CA ALA A 222 19.30 -31.24 9.25
C ALA A 222 17.84 -31.66 8.97
N SER A 223 17.06 -32.00 10.01
CA SER A 223 15.61 -32.26 9.85
C SER A 223 14.83 -31.04 9.34
N SER A 224 15.13 -29.83 9.84
CA SER A 224 14.50 -28.59 9.36
C SER A 224 14.86 -28.25 7.90
N VAL A 225 16.11 -28.49 7.48
CA VAL A 225 16.53 -28.34 6.08
C VAL A 225 15.89 -29.44 5.21
N ASN A 226 15.74 -30.66 5.71
CA ASN A 226 15.05 -31.74 5.00
C ASN A 226 13.56 -31.43 4.73
N LEU A 227 12.89 -30.60 5.54
CA LEU A 227 11.53 -30.12 5.23
C LEU A 227 11.46 -29.36 3.90
N ILE A 228 12.56 -28.77 3.43
CA ILE A 228 12.62 -28.10 2.12
C ILE A 228 12.40 -29.12 0.99
N LEU A 229 12.95 -30.33 1.16
CA LEU A 229 12.86 -31.43 0.20
C LEU A 229 11.62 -32.31 0.40
N SER A 230 11.09 -32.44 1.62
CA SER A 230 9.99 -33.36 1.92
C SER A 230 8.61 -32.72 2.01
N SER A 231 8.51 -31.40 2.24
CA SER A 231 7.21 -30.70 2.32
C SER A 231 6.75 -30.21 0.93
N PRO A 232 5.56 -30.58 0.45
CA PRO A 232 5.05 -30.13 -0.86
C PRO A 232 5.04 -28.60 -1.02
N SER A 233 4.72 -27.87 0.06
CA SER A 233 4.71 -26.41 0.04
C SER A 233 6.11 -25.79 -0.11
N LYS A 234 7.18 -26.50 0.31
CA LYS A 234 8.56 -26.05 0.15
C LYS A 234 9.20 -26.55 -1.14
N GLN A 235 8.86 -27.77 -1.57
CA GLN A 235 9.22 -28.29 -2.91
C GLN A 235 8.74 -27.36 -4.03
N ALA A 236 7.60 -26.69 -3.86
CA ALA A 236 7.11 -25.69 -4.82
C ALA A 236 8.11 -24.57 -5.14
N TRP A 237 9.03 -24.23 -4.23
CA TRP A 237 10.11 -23.26 -4.48
C TRP A 237 11.19 -23.78 -5.44
N LYS A 238 11.32 -25.10 -5.63
CA LYS A 238 12.24 -25.73 -6.60
C LYS A 238 11.69 -25.70 -8.04
N SER A 239 10.37 -25.51 -8.17
CA SER A 239 9.65 -25.68 -9.44
C SER A 239 9.81 -24.50 -10.40
N GLY A 240 9.73 -24.79 -11.70
CA GLY A 240 9.77 -23.77 -12.76
C GLY A 240 11.17 -23.37 -13.22
N ILE A 241 11.26 -22.21 -13.87
CA ILE A 241 12.51 -21.77 -14.52
C ILE A 241 13.48 -21.16 -13.51
N LYS A 242 14.79 -21.27 -13.77
CA LYS A 242 15.82 -20.60 -12.98
C LYS A 242 15.67 -19.07 -13.09
N LEU A 243 15.65 -18.37 -11.96
CA LEU A 243 15.65 -16.91 -11.92
C LEU A 243 16.94 -16.35 -12.55
N ASP A 244 16.76 -15.59 -13.64
CA ASP A 244 17.78 -15.00 -14.50
C ASP A 244 17.45 -13.52 -14.75
N ILE A 245 18.11 -12.64 -14.00
CA ILE A 245 17.86 -11.19 -14.02
C ILE A 245 18.31 -10.56 -15.34
N GLU A 246 19.36 -11.09 -15.97
CA GLU A 246 19.87 -10.56 -17.23
C GLU A 246 18.87 -10.77 -18.36
N LYS A 247 18.28 -11.97 -18.47
CA LYS A 247 17.18 -12.22 -19.42
C LYS A 247 15.92 -11.41 -19.09
N MET A 248 15.65 -11.13 -17.82
CA MET A 248 14.51 -10.28 -17.42
C MET A 248 14.72 -8.82 -17.82
N PHE A 249 15.97 -8.35 -17.85
CA PHE A 249 16.36 -6.99 -18.25
C PHE A 249 16.83 -6.84 -19.71
N THR A 250 16.45 -7.73 -20.63
CA THR A 250 16.59 -7.41 -22.06
C THR A 250 15.60 -6.29 -22.44
N PRO A 251 15.97 -5.35 -23.33
CA PRO A 251 15.10 -4.23 -23.72
C PRO A 251 13.68 -4.66 -24.12
N GLU A 252 12.71 -3.78 -23.87
CA GLU A 252 11.27 -4.00 -24.12
C GLU A 252 10.60 -5.11 -23.27
N ASN A 253 11.31 -5.77 -22.34
CA ASN A 253 10.69 -6.73 -21.42
C ASN A 253 9.97 -6.06 -20.24
N LEU A 254 8.81 -6.63 -19.89
CA LEU A 254 8.12 -6.42 -18.62
C LEU A 254 8.02 -7.76 -17.88
N SER A 255 8.83 -7.93 -16.83
CA SER A 255 8.85 -9.14 -16.00
C SER A 255 8.05 -8.89 -14.72
N VAL A 256 6.80 -9.36 -14.66
CA VAL A 256 5.89 -9.17 -13.52
C VAL A 256 5.93 -10.39 -12.61
N PHE A 257 6.27 -10.21 -11.34
CA PHE A 257 6.13 -11.21 -10.29
C PHE A 257 4.80 -10.98 -9.56
N ASP A 258 3.78 -11.74 -9.95
CA ASP A 258 2.47 -11.73 -9.29
C ASP A 258 2.53 -12.61 -8.03
N LEU A 259 2.48 -11.95 -6.87
CA LEU A 259 2.60 -12.60 -5.57
C LEU A 259 1.24 -12.91 -4.92
N ARG A 260 0.12 -12.83 -5.65
CA ARG A 260 -1.21 -13.24 -5.12
C ARG A 260 -1.21 -14.72 -4.74
N TYR A 261 -0.61 -15.55 -5.58
CA TYR A 261 -0.60 -17.02 -5.48
C TYR A 261 0.57 -17.59 -4.65
N THR A 262 1.48 -16.74 -4.16
CA THR A 262 2.71 -17.18 -3.48
C THR A 262 2.50 -17.64 -2.03
N GLY A 263 1.33 -17.37 -1.43
CA GLY A 263 0.99 -17.82 -0.07
C GLY A 263 1.04 -16.71 0.97
N SER A 264 1.71 -16.96 2.10
CA SER A 264 1.71 -16.07 3.28
C SER A 264 2.52 -14.78 3.05
N MET A 265 2.49 -13.83 3.99
CA MET A 265 3.34 -12.63 3.87
C MET A 265 4.83 -13.00 3.95
N GLU A 266 5.18 -13.98 4.77
CA GLU A 266 6.54 -14.53 4.90
C GLU A 266 7.00 -15.18 3.59
N ASP A 267 6.14 -15.95 2.90
CA ASP A 267 6.43 -16.49 1.57
C ASP A 267 6.72 -15.37 0.55
N LYS A 268 5.91 -14.30 0.57
CA LYS A 268 6.09 -13.14 -0.32
C LYS A 268 7.38 -12.40 -0.02
N GLN A 269 7.70 -12.20 1.26
CA GLN A 269 8.95 -11.58 1.70
C GLN A 269 10.17 -12.41 1.30
N TYR A 270 10.11 -13.74 1.41
CA TYR A 270 11.17 -14.65 0.94
C TYR A 270 11.34 -14.56 -0.58
N ALA A 271 10.25 -14.64 -1.36
CA ALA A 271 10.33 -14.53 -2.81
C ALA A 271 10.97 -13.20 -3.25
N VAL A 272 10.56 -12.10 -2.62
CA VAL A 272 11.14 -10.77 -2.85
C VAL A 272 12.62 -10.71 -2.44
N GLU A 273 13.00 -11.26 -1.29
CA GLU A 273 14.41 -11.34 -0.86
C GLU A 273 15.29 -12.01 -1.92
N GLN A 274 14.88 -13.17 -2.46
CA GLN A 274 15.66 -13.89 -3.48
C GLN A 274 15.75 -13.13 -4.80
N ILE A 275 14.67 -12.45 -5.22
CA ILE A 275 14.66 -11.63 -6.44
C ILE A 275 15.62 -10.44 -6.29
N LEU A 276 15.61 -9.78 -5.14
CA LEU A 276 16.41 -8.58 -4.89
C LEU A 276 17.90 -8.88 -4.65
N ASP A 277 18.24 -10.02 -4.03
CA ASP A 277 19.64 -10.45 -3.89
C ASP A 277 20.27 -10.75 -5.26
N LYS A 278 19.60 -11.53 -6.11
CA LYS A 278 20.06 -11.77 -7.49
C LYS A 278 20.13 -10.47 -8.31
N LEU A 279 19.18 -9.57 -8.14
CA LEU A 279 19.18 -8.25 -8.77
C LEU A 279 20.41 -7.44 -8.36
N TYR A 280 20.71 -7.35 -7.05
CA TYR A 280 21.85 -6.60 -6.56
C TYR A 280 23.18 -7.15 -7.09
N ARG A 281 23.35 -8.48 -7.10
CA ARG A 281 24.53 -9.16 -7.70
C ARG A 281 24.69 -8.85 -9.19
N PHE A 282 23.59 -8.86 -9.95
CA PHE A 282 23.60 -8.48 -11.37
C PHE A 282 24.10 -7.04 -11.58
N LEU A 283 23.65 -6.09 -10.74
CA LEU A 283 24.12 -4.69 -10.82
C LEU A 283 25.60 -4.56 -10.52
N LEU A 284 26.09 -5.22 -9.46
CA LEU A 284 27.52 -5.25 -9.11
C LEU A 284 28.38 -5.78 -10.28
N HIS A 285 27.91 -6.79 -10.99
CA HIS A 285 28.60 -7.36 -12.15
C HIS A 285 28.55 -6.46 -13.40
N LYS A 286 27.43 -5.79 -13.69
CA LYS A 286 27.29 -4.92 -14.88
C LYS A 286 27.93 -3.54 -14.74
N GLY A 287 28.30 -3.12 -13.54
CA GLY A 287 29.00 -1.85 -13.29
C GLY A 287 28.13 -0.59 -13.43
N GLY A 288 28.79 0.57 -13.32
CA GLY A 288 28.12 1.86 -13.13
C GLY A 288 27.32 2.41 -14.33
N SER A 289 26.45 3.39 -14.04
CA SER A 289 25.72 4.19 -15.04
C SER A 289 25.06 5.43 -14.45
N ASP A 290 25.35 6.60 -15.00
CA ASP A 290 24.67 7.87 -14.65
C ASP A 290 23.28 8.02 -15.30
N LYS A 291 22.96 7.16 -16.29
CA LYS A 291 21.69 7.17 -17.03
C LYS A 291 20.81 6.02 -16.59
N LEU A 292 19.49 6.21 -16.66
CA LEU A 292 18.51 5.15 -16.37
C LEU A 292 18.65 4.01 -17.40
N LYS A 293 19.05 2.83 -16.92
CA LYS A 293 19.16 1.58 -17.67
C LYS A 293 18.03 0.59 -17.35
N TYR A 294 17.61 0.51 -16.09
CA TYR A 294 16.71 -0.52 -15.57
C TYR A 294 15.67 0.08 -14.63
N ILE A 295 14.49 -0.55 -14.47
CA ILE A 295 13.52 -0.19 -13.44
C ILE A 295 13.13 -1.42 -12.61
N LEU A 296 13.13 -1.24 -11.29
CA LEU A 296 12.46 -2.10 -10.32
C LEU A 296 11.18 -1.39 -9.86
N TYR A 297 10.02 -1.95 -10.17
CA TYR A 297 8.73 -1.50 -9.65
C TYR A 297 8.27 -2.39 -8.48
N ILE A 298 7.69 -1.82 -7.43
CA ILE A 298 7.12 -2.57 -6.30
C ILE A 298 5.78 -1.95 -5.90
N ASP A 299 4.67 -2.71 -6.02
CA ASP A 299 3.40 -2.32 -5.41
C ASP A 299 3.24 -2.81 -3.97
N GLU A 300 2.44 -2.06 -3.21
CA GLU A 300 2.14 -2.23 -1.79
C GLU A 300 3.36 -2.55 -0.92
N ILE A 301 4.39 -1.70 -1.03
CA ILE A 301 5.67 -1.84 -0.33
C ILE A 301 5.53 -1.97 1.20
N ALA A 302 4.40 -1.55 1.81
CA ALA A 302 4.15 -1.62 3.26
C ALA A 302 4.38 -3.02 3.88
N GLY A 303 4.01 -4.10 3.19
CA GLY A 303 4.25 -5.47 3.68
C GLY A 303 5.71 -5.93 3.61
N LEU A 304 6.55 -5.25 2.80
CA LEU A 304 7.94 -5.61 2.51
C LEU A 304 8.94 -4.66 3.20
N PHE A 305 8.54 -3.42 3.45
CA PHE A 305 9.31 -2.36 4.11
C PHE A 305 8.55 -1.72 5.30
N PRO A 306 8.04 -2.53 6.26
CA PRO A 306 7.22 -2.03 7.36
C PRO A 306 8.01 -1.14 8.33
N ALA A 307 7.29 -0.27 9.04
CA ALA A 307 7.85 0.56 10.10
C ALA A 307 8.43 -0.29 11.27
N PRO A 308 9.45 0.22 11.99
CA PRO A 308 10.00 -0.44 13.18
C PRO A 308 8.94 -0.68 14.27
N PRO A 309 9.06 -1.75 15.08
CA PRO A 309 10.19 -2.67 15.19
C PRO A 309 10.19 -3.80 14.15
N SER A 310 9.22 -3.86 13.23
CA SER A 310 9.20 -4.88 12.18
C SER A 310 10.35 -4.69 11.19
N SER A 311 11.03 -5.79 10.87
CA SER A 311 12.18 -5.79 9.95
C SER A 311 12.30 -7.17 9.28
N PRO A 312 11.48 -7.46 8.25
CA PRO A 312 11.58 -8.71 7.51
C PRO A 312 12.90 -8.77 6.73
N PRO A 313 13.41 -9.98 6.38
CA PRO A 313 14.72 -10.12 5.74
C PRO A 313 14.89 -9.27 4.46
N CYS A 314 13.87 -9.25 3.59
CA CYS A 314 13.83 -8.44 2.37
C CYS A 314 14.03 -6.92 2.60
N LYS A 315 13.72 -6.40 3.80
CA LYS A 315 13.87 -4.96 4.12
C LYS A 315 15.33 -4.51 4.00
N LYS A 316 16.30 -5.33 4.40
CA LYS A 316 17.74 -4.97 4.38
C LYS A 316 18.27 -4.79 2.96
N ILE A 317 17.91 -5.71 2.05
CA ILE A 317 18.34 -5.63 0.65
C ILE A 317 17.60 -4.52 -0.10
N LEU A 318 16.32 -4.27 0.22
CA LEU A 318 15.58 -3.08 -0.25
C LEU A 318 16.27 -1.77 0.17
N GLU A 319 16.66 -1.63 1.43
CA GLU A 319 17.35 -0.43 1.95
C GLU A 319 18.73 -0.24 1.27
N THR A 320 19.44 -1.33 1.01
CA THR A 320 20.72 -1.31 0.29
C THR A 320 20.53 -0.85 -1.16
N LEU A 321 19.57 -1.41 -1.89
CA LEU A 321 19.23 -1.00 -3.25
C LEU A 321 18.81 0.47 -3.29
N ILE A 322 17.90 0.93 -2.42
CA ILE A 322 17.41 2.32 -2.41
C ILE A 322 18.51 3.35 -2.09
N ARG A 323 19.61 2.93 -1.45
CA ARG A 323 20.77 3.78 -1.20
C ARG A 323 21.82 3.76 -2.32
N GLN A 324 21.94 2.66 -3.07
CA GLN A 324 23.09 2.41 -3.96
C GLN A 324 22.73 2.19 -5.45
N ALA A 325 21.51 1.75 -5.76
CA ALA A 325 21.04 1.40 -7.10
C ALA A 325 21.21 2.51 -8.13
N ARG A 326 21.15 3.78 -7.68
CA ARG A 326 21.44 4.97 -8.49
C ARG A 326 22.75 4.86 -9.27
N ALA A 327 23.82 4.38 -8.62
CA ALA A 327 25.15 4.29 -9.23
C ALA A 327 25.22 3.31 -10.41
N PHE A 328 24.26 2.36 -10.49
CA PHE A 328 24.17 1.34 -11.53
C PHE A 328 23.10 1.67 -12.59
N GLY A 329 22.48 2.85 -12.51
CA GLY A 329 21.39 3.24 -13.41
C GLY A 329 20.08 2.47 -13.20
N LEU A 330 19.89 1.83 -12.04
CA LEU A 330 18.62 1.21 -11.65
C LEU A 330 17.72 2.28 -10.99
N GLY A 331 16.60 2.57 -11.62
CA GLY A 331 15.51 3.30 -10.99
C GLY A 331 14.60 2.39 -10.17
N ILE A 332 14.03 2.92 -9.10
CA ILE A 332 13.11 2.17 -8.23
C ILE A 332 11.81 2.98 -8.13
N ILE A 333 10.68 2.32 -8.39
CA ILE A 333 9.34 2.92 -8.29
C ILE A 333 8.58 2.16 -7.20
N LEU A 334 8.32 2.84 -6.09
CA LEU A 334 7.60 2.29 -4.95
C LEU A 334 6.16 2.80 -4.91
N ALA A 335 5.20 1.94 -4.63
CA ALA A 335 3.81 2.32 -4.44
C ALA A 335 3.25 1.76 -3.13
N THR A 336 2.43 2.54 -2.43
CA THR A 336 1.70 2.07 -1.23
C THR A 336 0.36 2.79 -1.08
N GLN A 337 -0.66 2.05 -0.62
CA GLN A 337 -1.93 2.64 -0.19
C GLN A 337 -1.89 3.10 1.27
N ASN A 338 -0.93 2.62 2.05
CA ASN A 338 -0.75 2.87 3.48
C ASN A 338 0.63 3.50 3.74
N PRO A 339 0.84 4.80 3.41
CA PRO A 339 2.10 5.48 3.68
C PRO A 339 2.37 5.64 5.19
N GLY A 340 1.35 5.53 6.03
CA GLY A 340 1.48 5.44 7.47
C GLY A 340 2.24 4.22 7.99
N ASP A 341 2.30 3.12 7.22
CA ASP A 341 2.82 1.82 7.69
C ASP A 341 4.25 1.50 7.22
N ILE A 342 4.80 2.29 6.29
CA ILE A 342 6.19 2.16 5.82
C ILE A 342 7.18 2.82 6.77
N ASP A 343 8.42 2.33 6.77
CA ASP A 343 9.53 3.02 7.42
C ASP A 343 9.90 4.30 6.64
N TYR A 344 9.58 5.46 7.22
CA TYR A 344 9.67 6.77 6.58
C TYR A 344 11.07 7.14 6.06
N LYS A 345 12.13 6.50 6.57
CA LYS A 345 13.51 6.68 6.06
C LYS A 345 13.63 6.38 4.57
N VAL A 346 12.77 5.49 4.05
CA VAL A 346 12.73 5.18 2.62
C VAL A 346 12.34 6.40 1.78
N LEU A 347 11.39 7.21 2.25
CA LEU A 347 10.89 8.38 1.52
C LEU A 347 11.91 9.52 1.46
N GLY A 348 12.83 9.59 2.43
CA GLY A 348 13.92 10.57 2.44
C GLY A 348 14.95 10.36 1.33
N ASN A 349 15.13 9.12 0.85
CA ASN A 349 16.07 8.75 -0.21
C ASN A 349 15.46 8.79 -1.62
N ILE A 350 14.21 9.25 -1.75
CA ILE A 350 13.44 9.23 -3.00
C ILE A 350 13.29 10.66 -3.54
N GLY A 351 13.84 10.93 -4.72
CA GLY A 351 13.85 12.24 -5.35
C GLY A 351 12.52 12.68 -5.94
N THR A 352 11.67 11.75 -6.41
CA THR A 352 10.36 12.06 -7.02
C THR A 352 9.21 11.46 -6.22
N ARG A 353 8.16 12.23 -5.94
CA ARG A 353 7.00 11.79 -5.15
C ARG A 353 5.69 12.25 -5.78
N PHE A 354 4.73 11.33 -5.88
CA PHE A 354 3.38 11.55 -6.35
C PHE A 354 2.43 11.25 -5.20
N ILE A 355 1.83 12.28 -4.61
CA ILE A 355 0.99 12.15 -3.42
C ILE A 355 -0.46 12.41 -3.81
N GLY A 356 -1.25 11.34 -3.89
CA GLY A 356 -2.70 11.40 -4.07
C GLY A 356 -3.43 11.57 -2.74
N LYS A 357 -4.73 11.23 -2.72
CA LYS A 357 -5.56 11.33 -1.50
C LYS A 357 -5.03 10.50 -0.33
N LEU A 358 -4.68 11.18 0.76
CA LEU A 358 -4.40 10.61 2.07
C LEU A 358 -5.67 10.64 2.95
N ARG A 359 -5.88 9.65 3.82
CA ARG A 359 -7.11 9.53 4.64
C ARG A 359 -6.93 9.86 6.11
N THR A 360 -5.75 9.61 6.68
CA THR A 360 -5.49 9.82 8.11
C THR A 360 -4.50 10.95 8.34
N ASP A 361 -4.59 11.64 9.48
CA ASP A 361 -3.64 12.69 9.83
C ASP A 361 -2.21 12.14 10.00
N ASN A 362 -2.06 10.91 10.50
CA ASN A 362 -0.78 10.20 10.55
C ASN A 362 -0.16 9.95 9.16
N ASP A 363 -0.96 9.68 8.12
CA ASP A 363 -0.45 9.62 6.74
C ASP A 363 0.06 11.01 6.30
N ILE A 364 -0.71 12.07 6.59
CA ILE A 364 -0.37 13.45 6.21
C ILE A 364 0.91 13.88 6.92
N GLU A 365 1.05 13.67 8.23
CA GLU A 365 2.24 14.04 9.02
C GLU A 365 3.51 13.31 8.57
N LYS A 366 3.42 12.00 8.28
CA LYS A 366 4.58 11.23 7.81
C LYS A 366 5.01 11.65 6.41
N VAL A 367 4.06 11.89 5.52
CA VAL A 367 4.35 12.33 4.15
C VAL A 367 4.83 13.79 4.13
N SER A 368 4.24 14.70 4.91
CA SER A 368 4.65 16.10 4.99
C SER A 368 6.08 16.24 5.53
N THR A 369 6.42 15.47 6.57
CA THR A 369 7.78 15.37 7.11
C THR A 369 8.77 14.87 6.05
N ALA A 370 8.41 13.85 5.28
CA ALA A 370 9.28 13.27 4.25
C ALA A 370 9.51 14.18 3.03
N ILE A 371 8.64 15.16 2.78
CA ILE A 371 8.76 16.13 1.67
C ILE A 371 9.17 17.54 2.13
N GLY A 372 9.38 17.74 3.44
CA GLY A 372 9.85 19.01 3.99
C GLY A 372 8.82 20.15 3.97
N ILE A 373 7.51 19.86 3.98
CA ILE A 373 6.45 20.89 4.06
C ILE A 373 5.58 20.70 5.30
N SER A 374 4.84 21.74 5.69
CA SER A 374 3.93 21.63 6.83
C SER A 374 2.73 20.73 6.53
N SER A 375 2.24 20.02 7.54
CA SER A 375 1.05 19.15 7.41
C SER A 375 -0.19 19.92 6.96
N SER A 376 -0.33 21.20 7.36
CA SER A 376 -1.42 22.07 6.93
C SER A 376 -1.30 22.46 5.45
N THR A 377 -0.10 22.79 4.96
CA THR A 377 0.15 23.04 3.53
C THR A 377 -0.15 21.81 2.67
N LEU A 378 0.28 20.62 3.10
CA LEU A 378 -0.04 19.38 2.39
C LEU A 378 -1.55 19.13 2.39
N ARG A 379 -2.22 19.25 3.54
CA ARG A 379 -3.67 19.06 3.67
C ARG A 379 -4.45 20.02 2.78
N GLN A 380 -4.04 21.30 2.71
CA GLN A 380 -4.61 22.29 1.77
C GLN A 380 -4.39 21.93 0.31
N ALA A 381 -3.19 21.44 -0.06
CA ALA A 381 -2.91 21.02 -1.42
C ALA A 381 -3.83 19.86 -1.89
N LEU A 382 -4.17 18.93 -0.98
CA LEU A 382 -4.96 17.73 -1.27
C LEU A 382 -6.50 17.91 -1.15
N ILE A 383 -6.98 19.04 -0.58
CA ILE A 383 -8.36 19.17 -0.08
C ILE A 383 -9.48 18.97 -1.12
N ASN A 384 -9.20 19.23 -2.40
CA ASN A 384 -10.17 19.10 -3.50
C ASN A 384 -9.73 18.12 -4.61
N PHE A 385 -8.81 17.19 -4.32
CA PHE A 385 -8.38 16.21 -5.32
C PHE A 385 -9.54 15.31 -5.77
N ASN A 386 -9.42 14.81 -6.99
CA ASN A 386 -10.22 13.73 -7.57
C ASN A 386 -9.40 12.44 -7.67
N THR A 387 -9.98 11.39 -8.26
CA THR A 387 -9.23 10.20 -8.64
C THR A 387 -8.32 10.53 -9.81
N GLY A 388 -7.02 10.25 -9.70
CA GLY A 388 -6.02 10.62 -10.70
C GLY A 388 -5.31 11.94 -10.42
N ASP A 389 -5.71 12.68 -9.39
CA ASP A 389 -5.04 13.91 -8.97
C ASP A 389 -3.90 13.61 -7.99
N PHE A 390 -2.73 14.20 -8.24
CA PHE A 390 -1.52 14.04 -7.44
C PHE A 390 -0.84 15.39 -7.18
N TYR A 391 -0.32 15.54 -5.98
CA TYR A 391 0.71 16.53 -5.67
C TYR A 391 2.04 15.91 -6.08
N TYR A 392 2.58 16.36 -7.22
CA TYR A 392 3.90 16.01 -7.71
C TYR A 392 4.93 16.89 -7.00
N ASN A 393 5.92 16.24 -6.40
CA ASN A 393 7.07 16.86 -5.74
C ASN A 393 8.33 16.18 -6.27
N ASN A 394 9.22 16.95 -6.89
CA ASN A 394 10.52 16.48 -7.36
C ASN A 394 11.61 17.32 -6.70
N SER A 395 12.32 16.72 -5.75
CA SER A 395 13.42 17.33 -5.00
C SER A 395 14.67 17.57 -5.86
N VAL A 396 14.81 16.86 -6.99
CA VAL A 396 15.94 17.02 -7.93
C VAL A 396 15.78 18.29 -8.77
N GLU A 397 14.55 18.54 -9.24
CA GLU A 397 14.18 19.71 -10.06
C GLU A 397 13.74 20.90 -9.19
N ASN A 398 13.71 20.75 -7.86
CA ASN A 398 13.08 21.65 -6.89
C ASN A 398 11.67 22.11 -7.33
N LYS A 399 10.88 21.17 -7.88
CA LYS A 399 9.65 21.45 -8.62
C LYS A 399 8.48 20.76 -7.93
N SER A 400 7.47 21.55 -7.52
CA SER A 400 6.23 21.02 -6.94
C SER A 400 5.02 21.61 -7.64
N LEU A 401 4.05 20.77 -8.02
CA LEU A 401 2.79 21.18 -8.65
C LEU A 401 1.70 20.13 -8.50
N LYS A 402 0.45 20.51 -8.74
CA LYS A 402 -0.68 19.57 -8.80
C LYS A 402 -0.90 19.09 -10.23
N ILE A 403 -1.00 17.79 -10.43
CA ILE A 403 -1.24 17.16 -11.74
C ILE A 403 -2.47 16.25 -11.72
N HIS A 404 -3.15 16.15 -12.85
CA HIS A 404 -4.00 15.01 -13.19
C HIS A 404 -3.19 14.06 -14.05
N ALA A 405 -3.12 12.79 -13.66
CA ALA A 405 -2.48 11.75 -14.47
C ALA A 405 -3.22 11.54 -15.80
N ARG A 406 -2.50 11.30 -16.89
CA ARG A 406 -3.11 10.91 -18.17
C ARG A 406 -3.80 9.55 -18.05
N TRP A 407 -4.75 9.28 -18.94
CA TRP A 407 -5.28 7.92 -19.08
C TRP A 407 -4.23 6.99 -19.71
N LEU A 408 -4.40 5.68 -19.49
CA LEU A 408 -3.51 4.62 -19.94
C LEU A 408 -3.70 4.30 -21.43
N TYR A 409 -2.69 3.69 -22.03
CA TYR A 409 -2.72 3.15 -23.39
C TYR A 409 -2.68 1.62 -23.44
N THR A 410 -2.32 0.98 -22.33
CA THR A 410 -2.53 -0.44 -22.02
C THR A 410 -3.84 -0.65 -21.27
N TYR A 411 -4.44 -1.84 -21.40
CA TYR A 411 -5.76 -2.09 -20.84
C TYR A 411 -5.76 -2.10 -19.30
N HIS A 412 -6.62 -1.27 -18.72
CA HIS A 412 -6.87 -1.22 -17.27
C HIS A 412 -7.91 -2.26 -16.83
N SER A 413 -7.55 -3.54 -16.88
CA SER A 413 -8.38 -4.69 -16.48
C SER A 413 -8.66 -4.83 -14.98
N GLY A 414 -7.80 -4.24 -14.13
CA GLY A 414 -7.62 -4.72 -12.75
C GLY A 414 -6.83 -6.04 -12.70
N PRO A 415 -6.91 -6.79 -11.59
CA PRO A 415 -6.14 -8.03 -11.42
C PRO A 415 -6.58 -9.13 -12.39
N LEU A 416 -5.64 -9.66 -13.16
CA LEU A 416 -5.92 -10.69 -14.17
C LEU A 416 -6.34 -12.03 -13.55
N ASN A 417 -7.17 -12.80 -14.26
CA ASN A 417 -7.47 -14.18 -13.92
C ASN A 417 -6.46 -15.17 -14.52
N GLU A 418 -6.52 -16.44 -14.10
CA GLU A 418 -5.55 -17.48 -14.49
C GLU A 418 -5.49 -17.72 -16.01
N LYS A 419 -6.64 -17.63 -16.68
CA LYS A 419 -6.74 -17.80 -18.14
C LYS A 419 -6.07 -16.63 -18.88
N GLU A 420 -6.23 -15.41 -18.38
CA GLU A 420 -5.60 -14.20 -18.92
C GLU A 420 -4.09 -14.18 -18.67
N ILE A 421 -3.64 -14.64 -17.51
CA ILE A 421 -2.21 -14.85 -17.21
C ILE A 421 -1.60 -15.87 -18.17
N SER A 422 -2.32 -16.98 -18.44
CA SER A 422 -1.92 -17.97 -19.43
C SER A 422 -1.82 -17.35 -20.84
N TRP A 423 -2.82 -16.57 -21.27
CA TRP A 423 -2.79 -15.88 -22.57
C TRP A 423 -1.64 -14.90 -22.75
N ILE A 424 -1.19 -14.22 -21.69
CA ILE A 424 -0.02 -13.32 -21.75
C ILE A 424 1.28 -14.12 -21.84
N ASN A 425 1.42 -15.18 -21.05
CA ASN A 425 2.62 -16.03 -21.06
C ASN A 425 2.73 -16.95 -22.28
N LYS A 426 1.59 -17.31 -22.88
CA LYS A 426 1.43 -18.22 -24.01
C LYS A 426 0.46 -17.62 -25.04
N PRO A 427 0.89 -16.62 -25.84
CA PRO A 427 0.01 -15.92 -26.79
C PRO A 427 -0.67 -16.85 -27.81
N GLU A 428 -0.09 -18.00 -28.12
CA GLU A 428 -0.66 -19.04 -28.97
C GLU A 428 -1.95 -19.67 -28.41
N THR A 429 -2.18 -19.58 -27.09
CA THR A 429 -3.41 -20.04 -26.42
C THR A 429 -4.51 -18.96 -26.37
N LYS A 430 -4.21 -17.74 -26.81
CA LYS A 430 -5.16 -16.63 -26.90
C LYS A 430 -6.16 -16.92 -28.04
N PRO A 431 -7.48 -16.77 -27.82
CA PRO A 431 -8.47 -16.86 -28.89
C PRO A 431 -8.10 -15.98 -30.08
N ARG A 432 -8.13 -16.57 -31.28
CA ARG A 432 -7.93 -15.84 -32.53
C ARG A 432 -9.06 -14.83 -32.74
N ILE A 433 -8.70 -13.68 -33.28
CA ILE A 433 -9.63 -12.61 -33.66
C ILE A 433 -9.51 -12.46 -35.17
N GLU A 434 -10.63 -12.54 -35.88
CA GLU A 434 -10.66 -12.57 -37.35
C GLU A 434 -10.22 -11.25 -38.00
N SER A 435 -10.47 -10.12 -37.32
CA SER A 435 -10.01 -8.78 -37.75
C SER A 435 -9.87 -7.83 -36.57
N GLU A 436 -8.80 -7.02 -36.57
CA GLU A 436 -8.64 -5.89 -35.62
C GLU A 436 -9.62 -4.76 -35.93
N LEU A 437 -10.12 -4.10 -34.89
CA LEU A 437 -10.89 -2.85 -35.05
C LEU A 437 -10.00 -1.73 -35.58
N LYS A 438 -10.43 -1.03 -36.63
CA LYS A 438 -9.74 0.18 -37.13
C LYS A 438 -9.87 1.34 -36.14
N LEU A 439 -8.85 2.20 -36.04
CA LEU A 439 -8.92 3.43 -35.25
C LEU A 439 -10.02 4.37 -35.79
N PRO A 440 -10.86 4.97 -34.92
CA PRO A 440 -11.86 5.95 -35.35
C PRO A 440 -11.23 7.28 -35.79
N GLU A 441 -11.77 7.90 -36.83
CA GLU A 441 -11.33 9.24 -37.28
C GLU A 441 -11.58 10.32 -36.22
N VAL A 442 -10.55 11.12 -35.90
CA VAL A 442 -10.63 12.25 -34.96
C VAL A 442 -10.65 13.56 -35.74
N LYS A 443 -11.75 14.32 -35.67
CA LYS A 443 -11.90 15.64 -36.32
C LYS A 443 -11.94 16.76 -35.28
N GLU A 444 -10.96 17.67 -35.33
CA GLU A 444 -10.95 18.91 -34.53
C GLU A 444 -11.92 19.96 -35.09
N ILE A 445 -12.46 20.84 -34.23
CA ILE A 445 -13.44 21.87 -34.62
C ILE A 445 -13.07 23.23 -34.00
N LYS A 446 -12.89 24.26 -34.83
CA LYS A 446 -12.76 25.68 -34.44
C LYS A 446 -14.10 26.43 -34.59
N ASN A 447 -14.29 27.49 -33.80
CA ASN A 447 -15.60 28.14 -33.58
C ASN A 447 -15.88 29.38 -34.46
N ASN A 448 -17.17 29.59 -34.76
CA ASN A 448 -17.90 30.87 -34.91
C ASN A 448 -19.35 30.56 -35.34
N LEU A 449 -20.32 31.49 -35.20
CA LEU A 449 -21.76 31.17 -35.19
C LEU A 449 -22.67 32.35 -35.68
N PRO A 450 -23.53 32.22 -36.74
CA PRO A 450 -24.62 33.17 -37.05
C PRO A 450 -26.10 32.67 -36.96
N ASN A 451 -26.98 33.61 -36.59
CA ASN A 451 -28.43 33.48 -36.32
C ASN A 451 -29.30 32.84 -37.44
N ASN A 452 -30.16 31.85 -37.12
CA ASN A 452 -31.63 32.01 -37.17
C ASN A 452 -32.49 30.79 -36.72
N TYR A 453 -33.76 31.10 -36.43
CA TYR A 453 -34.96 30.23 -36.41
C TYR A 453 -34.89 28.84 -35.76
N SER A 454 -35.01 28.84 -34.43
CA SER A 454 -35.42 27.69 -33.59
C SER A 454 -36.06 28.10 -32.24
N SER A 455 -35.99 29.40 -31.91
CA SER A 455 -36.13 29.95 -30.55
C SER A 455 -37.52 29.78 -29.94
N LYS A 456 -38.60 29.94 -30.71
CA LYS A 456 -39.97 30.11 -30.18
C LYS A 456 -40.52 28.89 -29.44
N ILE A 457 -40.23 27.68 -29.92
CA ILE A 457 -40.62 26.42 -29.23
C ILE A 457 -39.77 26.23 -27.97
N LEU A 458 -38.46 26.42 -28.08
CA LEU A 458 -37.51 26.29 -26.98
C LEU A 458 -37.80 27.28 -25.84
N GLU A 459 -38.12 28.53 -26.18
CA GLU A 459 -38.60 29.54 -25.24
C GLU A 459 -39.88 29.13 -24.53
N THR A 460 -40.82 28.50 -25.23
CA THR A 460 -42.09 28.05 -24.65
C THR A 460 -41.85 26.96 -23.60
N ILE A 461 -40.99 25.98 -23.91
CA ILE A 461 -40.58 24.92 -22.98
C ILE A 461 -39.82 25.53 -21.79
N LYS A 462 -38.89 26.45 -22.04
CA LYS A 462 -38.11 27.17 -21.02
C LYS A 462 -39.03 27.95 -20.08
N LYS A 463 -39.96 28.76 -20.59
CA LYS A 463 -40.96 29.51 -19.80
C LYS A 463 -41.84 28.58 -18.94
N GLN A 464 -42.23 27.40 -19.46
CA GLN A 464 -42.98 26.42 -18.67
C GLN A 464 -42.13 25.77 -17.56
N ALA A 465 -40.86 25.46 -17.80
CA ALA A 465 -39.96 24.90 -16.78
C ALA A 465 -39.66 25.93 -15.67
N GLN A 466 -39.33 27.17 -16.05
CA GLN A 466 -39.03 28.27 -15.13
C GLN A 466 -40.17 28.56 -14.13
N LYS A 467 -41.43 28.32 -14.52
CA LYS A 467 -42.59 28.50 -13.62
C LYS A 467 -42.64 27.49 -12.46
N TYR A 468 -41.91 26.38 -12.55
CA TYR A 468 -41.98 25.26 -11.60
C TYR A 468 -40.62 24.78 -11.08
N SER A 469 -39.54 25.52 -11.37
CA SER A 469 -38.17 25.24 -10.96
C SER A 469 -37.46 26.49 -10.45
N ASN A 470 -36.50 26.32 -9.56
CA ASN A 470 -35.62 27.37 -9.04
C ASN A 470 -34.62 27.83 -10.11
N THR A 471 -34.06 26.88 -10.87
CA THR A 471 -33.22 27.17 -12.05
C THR A 471 -33.68 26.39 -13.27
N THR A 472 -33.48 26.97 -14.46
CA THR A 472 -33.71 26.32 -15.75
C THR A 472 -32.55 26.61 -16.68
N GLU A 473 -31.72 25.61 -16.93
CA GLU A 473 -30.68 25.65 -17.96
C GLU A 473 -31.19 25.06 -19.27
N VAL A 474 -30.60 25.48 -20.39
CA VAL A 474 -30.77 24.86 -21.70
C VAL A 474 -29.40 24.42 -22.19
N LEU A 475 -29.31 23.19 -22.70
CA LEU A 475 -28.06 22.48 -22.89
C LEU A 475 -28.13 21.71 -24.22
N ILE A 476 -27.13 21.86 -25.11
CA ILE A 476 -27.15 21.25 -26.46
C ILE A 476 -25.95 20.32 -26.64
N ALA A 477 -26.19 19.06 -27.01
CA ALA A 477 -25.13 18.08 -27.16
C ALA A 477 -24.16 18.47 -28.29
N ASN A 478 -22.86 18.16 -28.10
CA ASN A 478 -21.74 18.65 -28.92
C ASN A 478 -21.65 18.07 -30.36
N LYS A 479 -22.69 17.38 -30.85
CA LYS A 479 -22.81 16.85 -32.22
C LYS A 479 -23.84 17.69 -32.97
N ASN A 480 -23.49 18.17 -34.16
CA ASN A 480 -24.38 18.96 -35.01
C ASN A 480 -25.41 18.02 -35.68
N ALA A 481 -26.66 18.44 -35.76
CA ALA A 481 -27.71 17.79 -36.55
C ALA A 481 -28.76 18.80 -36.99
N ASN A 482 -29.50 18.48 -38.07
CA ASN A 482 -30.57 19.36 -38.58
C ASN A 482 -31.85 19.28 -37.70
N LYS A 483 -31.98 18.22 -36.89
CA LYS A 483 -33.12 17.99 -35.98
C LYS A 483 -32.63 17.59 -34.60
N TYR A 484 -33.25 18.15 -33.56
CA TYR A 484 -32.97 17.81 -32.16
C TYR A 484 -34.22 17.28 -31.45
N LYS A 485 -34.03 16.23 -30.66
CA LYS A 485 -34.98 15.77 -29.64
C LYS A 485 -34.79 16.59 -28.37
N THR A 486 -35.89 17.00 -27.75
CA THR A 486 -35.87 17.75 -26.50
C THR A 486 -36.13 16.82 -25.31
N PHE A 487 -35.21 16.81 -24.36
CA PHE A 487 -35.33 16.14 -23.09
C PHE A 487 -35.46 17.16 -21.95
N LEU A 488 -36.17 16.79 -20.90
CA LEU A 488 -36.26 17.54 -19.65
C LEU A 488 -35.65 16.69 -18.54
N ASN A 489 -34.57 17.18 -17.95
CA ASN A 489 -34.01 16.63 -16.71
C ASN A 489 -34.51 17.48 -15.54
N VAL A 490 -35.02 16.83 -14.51
CA VAL A 490 -35.42 17.46 -13.24
C VAL A 490 -34.51 16.93 -12.13
N TYR A 491 -33.94 17.83 -11.35
CA TYR A 491 -33.10 17.56 -10.19
C TYR A 491 -33.82 18.12 -8.96
N VAL A 492 -33.83 17.38 -7.86
CA VAL A 492 -34.54 17.76 -6.64
C VAL A 492 -33.62 17.56 -5.44
N LYS A 493 -33.21 18.67 -4.80
CA LYS A 493 -32.43 18.65 -3.56
C LYS A 493 -33.22 19.34 -2.45
N PRO A 494 -33.16 18.87 -1.20
CA PRO A 494 -33.74 19.61 -0.10
C PRO A 494 -32.91 20.84 0.26
N LYS A 495 -33.57 21.83 0.84
CA LYS A 495 -32.90 22.92 1.58
C LYS A 495 -32.20 22.34 2.82
N PRO A 496 -31.12 22.97 3.31
CA PRO A 496 -30.47 22.54 4.54
C PRO A 496 -31.46 22.46 5.71
N PHE A 497 -31.57 21.30 6.35
CA PHE A 497 -32.46 21.08 7.49
C PHE A 497 -31.63 20.98 8.77
N LYS A 498 -31.82 21.93 9.70
CA LYS A 498 -31.01 22.08 10.93
C LYS A 498 -29.49 22.05 10.64
N GLY A 499 -29.04 22.87 9.70
CA GLY A 499 -27.63 22.98 9.32
C GLY A 499 -27.06 21.80 8.52
N LYS A 500 -27.87 20.78 8.20
CA LYS A 500 -27.44 19.62 7.44
C LYS A 500 -27.94 19.66 5.99
N GLU A 501 -26.99 19.51 5.06
CA GLU A 501 -27.26 19.23 3.65
C GLU A 501 -27.56 17.74 3.42
N PHE A 502 -28.34 17.44 2.37
CA PHE A 502 -28.61 16.08 1.92
C PHE A 502 -28.38 16.00 0.41
N ALA A 503 -28.11 14.79 -0.08
CA ALA A 503 -27.85 14.55 -1.49
C ALA A 503 -29.03 14.96 -2.40
N GLU A 504 -28.69 15.49 -3.57
CA GLU A 504 -29.63 15.72 -4.66
C GLU A 504 -30.17 14.39 -5.21
N VAL A 505 -31.45 14.39 -5.60
CA VAL A 505 -32.14 13.25 -6.20
C VAL A 505 -32.53 13.59 -7.64
N GLY A 506 -32.00 12.82 -8.59
CA GLY A 506 -32.18 13.01 -10.02
C GLY A 506 -30.94 12.57 -10.81
N PRO A 507 -30.85 12.89 -12.11
CA PRO A 507 -31.88 13.53 -12.93
C PRO A 507 -33.05 12.60 -13.26
N PHE A 508 -34.27 13.05 -12.99
CA PHE A 508 -35.47 12.47 -13.60
C PHE A 508 -35.54 12.95 -15.07
N THR A 509 -35.28 12.04 -16.00
CA THR A 509 -35.11 12.34 -17.44
C THR A 509 -36.37 11.98 -18.24
N TYR A 510 -36.88 12.93 -19.02
CA TYR A 510 -38.06 12.74 -19.87
C TYR A 510 -37.79 13.19 -21.30
N GLU A 511 -37.96 12.31 -22.29
CA GLU A 511 -38.06 12.76 -23.69
C GLU A 511 -39.43 13.41 -23.90
N LEU A 512 -39.45 14.68 -24.29
CA LEU A 512 -40.71 15.44 -24.45
C LEU A 512 -41.50 15.03 -25.70
N SER A 513 -40.91 14.22 -26.58
CA SER A 513 -41.48 13.77 -27.84
C SER A 513 -42.20 12.42 -27.82
N ASP A 514 -41.85 11.43 -26.97
CA ASP A 514 -42.73 10.25 -26.72
C ASP A 514 -42.35 9.25 -25.58
N LYS A 515 -41.13 9.22 -25.00
CA LYS A 515 -40.72 8.15 -24.03
C LYS A 515 -40.11 8.65 -22.71
N LEU A 516 -40.26 7.85 -21.65
CA LEU A 516 -39.43 7.95 -20.43
C LEU A 516 -38.09 7.26 -20.72
N PHE A 517 -36.97 7.88 -20.37
CA PHE A 517 -35.64 7.32 -20.65
C PHE A 517 -34.89 7.05 -19.35
N THR A 518 -34.55 5.78 -19.10
CA THR A 518 -33.78 5.33 -17.93
C THR A 518 -32.40 4.87 -18.39
N GLY A 519 -31.48 5.81 -18.57
CA GLY A 519 -30.11 5.56 -19.01
C GLY A 519 -29.24 6.82 -18.92
N LYS A 520 -27.91 6.66 -18.93
CA LYS A 520 -26.98 7.79 -18.94
C LYS A 520 -27.11 8.58 -20.25
N LEU A 521 -27.51 9.84 -20.13
CA LEU A 521 -27.34 10.84 -21.19
C LEU A 521 -25.85 11.18 -21.40
N PRO A 522 -25.45 11.75 -22.56
CA PRO A 522 -24.06 12.12 -22.81
C PRO A 522 -23.53 13.11 -21.77
N GLU A 523 -22.39 12.79 -21.16
CA GLU A 523 -21.81 13.56 -20.04
C GLU A 523 -21.22 14.92 -20.47
N ASN A 524 -21.05 15.15 -21.78
CA ASN A 524 -20.40 16.33 -22.35
C ASN A 524 -21.38 17.17 -23.18
N ILE A 525 -22.17 18.01 -22.49
CA ILE A 525 -23.10 18.96 -23.08
C ILE A 525 -22.64 20.39 -22.76
N THR A 526 -22.44 21.25 -23.77
CA THR A 526 -21.72 22.54 -23.61
C THR A 526 -22.41 23.69 -24.34
N TRP A 527 -22.48 24.86 -23.69
CA TRP A 527 -23.11 26.08 -24.24
C TRP A 527 -22.43 26.68 -25.49
N ASN A 528 -21.17 26.35 -25.77
CA ASN A 528 -20.32 27.11 -26.70
C ASN A 528 -20.63 26.93 -28.22
N LYS A 529 -21.78 26.37 -28.61
CA LYS A 529 -22.11 26.05 -30.03
C LYS A 529 -23.54 26.40 -30.51
N ILE A 530 -24.27 27.26 -29.83
CA ILE A 530 -25.74 27.37 -30.04
C ILE A 530 -26.19 28.01 -31.38
N ALA A 531 -25.42 28.92 -31.98
CA ALA A 531 -26.01 29.87 -32.93
C ALA A 531 -25.44 29.83 -34.36
N LYS A 532 -25.15 28.66 -34.97
CA LYS A 532 -24.65 28.58 -36.38
C LYS A 532 -25.61 27.95 -37.38
N TYR A 533 -26.41 27.02 -36.92
CA TYR A 533 -27.19 26.14 -37.77
C TYR A 533 -28.66 26.43 -37.55
N ASN A 534 -29.47 26.39 -38.61
CA ASN A 534 -30.92 26.31 -38.49
C ASN A 534 -31.26 24.90 -37.98
N TYR A 535 -31.98 24.78 -36.86
CA TYR A 535 -32.36 23.48 -36.29
C TYR A 535 -33.85 23.40 -35.96
N GLU A 536 -34.48 22.30 -36.36
CA GLU A 536 -35.88 22.02 -36.05
C GLU A 536 -35.98 21.40 -34.65
N VAL A 537 -36.66 22.10 -33.73
CA VAL A 537 -37.04 21.59 -32.40
C VAL A 537 -38.42 20.98 -32.49
N LEU A 538 -38.54 19.68 -32.25
CA LEU A 538 -39.83 18.98 -32.35
C LEU A 538 -40.82 19.46 -31.26
N PRO A 539 -42.11 19.65 -31.60
CA PRO A 539 -43.13 20.08 -30.65
C PRO A 539 -43.39 19.03 -29.57
N THR A 540 -43.71 19.48 -28.36
CA THR A 540 -43.87 18.62 -27.18
C THR A 540 -45.30 18.08 -27.06
N LYS A 541 -45.47 16.76 -26.91
CA LYS A 541 -46.79 16.13 -26.66
C LYS A 541 -47.19 16.11 -25.18
N ARG A 542 -46.27 16.43 -24.26
CA ARG A 542 -46.48 16.30 -22.81
C ARG A 542 -46.32 17.62 -22.07
N SER A 543 -47.15 17.83 -21.05
CA SER A 543 -47.08 19.00 -20.18
C SER A 543 -45.85 18.96 -19.26
N VAL A 544 -44.92 19.90 -19.44
CA VAL A 544 -43.70 20.09 -18.61
C VAL A 544 -44.06 20.14 -17.13
N LYS A 545 -45.14 20.85 -16.77
CA LYS A 545 -45.69 20.90 -15.39
C LYS A 545 -45.90 19.50 -14.81
N LYS A 546 -46.63 18.62 -15.51
CA LYS A 546 -46.96 17.27 -14.99
C LYS A 546 -45.69 16.43 -14.74
N LEU A 547 -44.66 16.59 -15.56
CA LEU A 547 -43.39 15.88 -15.42
C LEU A 547 -42.62 16.36 -14.18
N ILE A 548 -42.47 17.67 -13.99
CA ILE A 548 -41.79 18.24 -12.81
C ILE A 548 -42.51 17.83 -11.50
N TYR A 549 -43.85 17.91 -11.47
CA TYR A 549 -44.61 17.46 -10.29
C TYR A 549 -44.45 15.96 -10.00
N LYS A 550 -44.35 15.11 -11.03
CA LYS A 550 -44.04 13.68 -10.87
C LYS A 550 -42.66 13.48 -10.23
N SER A 551 -41.64 14.16 -10.75
CA SER A 551 -40.26 14.09 -10.23
C SER A 551 -40.17 14.51 -8.76
N ILE A 552 -40.86 15.58 -8.37
CA ILE A 552 -40.91 16.04 -6.97
C ILE A 552 -41.52 14.95 -6.08
N LYS A 553 -42.63 14.31 -6.49
CA LYS A 553 -43.29 13.26 -5.70
C LYS A 553 -42.41 12.03 -5.51
N GLU A 554 -41.67 11.62 -6.56
CA GLU A 554 -40.72 10.51 -6.51
C GLU A 554 -39.51 10.86 -5.63
N ALA A 555 -38.95 12.06 -5.76
CA ALA A 555 -37.86 12.54 -4.90
C ALA A 555 -38.26 12.63 -3.43
N GLN A 556 -39.47 13.10 -3.11
CA GLN A 556 -39.98 13.13 -1.74
C GLN A 556 -40.03 11.75 -1.08
N GLN A 557 -40.31 10.69 -1.83
CA GLN A 557 -40.27 9.32 -1.30
C GLN A 557 -38.82 8.89 -1.00
N SER A 558 -37.89 9.15 -1.93
CA SER A 558 -36.47 8.81 -1.79
C SER A 558 -35.72 9.61 -0.71
N LEU A 559 -36.20 10.81 -0.38
CA LEU A 559 -35.62 11.68 0.66
C LEU A 559 -36.12 11.37 2.08
N LYS A 560 -37.15 10.53 2.26
CA LYS A 560 -37.58 10.08 3.59
C LYS A 560 -36.49 9.23 4.25
N ARG A 561 -35.92 9.71 5.35
CA ARG A 561 -34.85 9.01 6.08
C ARG A 561 -35.00 9.15 7.58
N LYS A 562 -34.58 8.12 8.31
CA LYS A 562 -34.38 8.21 9.77
C LYS A 562 -33.05 8.93 10.03
N VAL A 563 -33.05 9.87 10.97
CA VAL A 563 -31.88 10.64 11.40
C VAL A 563 -31.80 10.63 12.93
N TYR A 564 -30.61 10.82 13.46
CA TYR A 564 -30.31 10.77 14.89
C TYR A 564 -29.83 12.13 15.36
N SER A 565 -30.22 12.55 16.57
CA SER A 565 -29.79 13.80 17.15
C SER A 565 -29.05 13.58 18.46
N SER A 566 -27.98 14.35 18.67
CA SER A 566 -27.33 14.48 19.98
C SER A 566 -28.22 15.29 20.93
N LYS A 567 -28.20 14.96 22.22
CA LYS A 567 -28.76 15.81 23.31
C LYS A 567 -27.72 16.73 23.97
N VAL A 568 -26.46 16.65 23.55
CA VAL A 568 -25.31 17.30 24.23
C VAL A 568 -24.67 18.36 23.33
N VAL A 569 -24.60 18.09 22.03
CA VAL A 569 -23.93 18.93 21.03
C VAL A 569 -24.93 19.51 20.01
N ASP A 570 -26.24 19.28 20.20
CA ASP A 570 -27.36 19.71 19.34
C ASP A 570 -27.24 19.44 17.82
N ILE A 571 -26.38 18.49 17.44
CA ILE A 571 -26.18 18.05 16.05
C ILE A 571 -27.24 17.04 15.58
N VAL A 572 -27.50 17.02 14.27
CA VAL A 572 -28.31 16.02 13.57
C VAL A 572 -27.46 15.27 12.54
N VAL A 573 -27.47 13.94 12.59
CA VAL A 573 -26.69 13.04 11.71
C VAL A 573 -27.55 11.89 11.16
N GLU A 574 -27.07 11.20 10.12
CA GLU A 574 -27.81 10.06 9.53
C GLU A 574 -27.57 8.74 10.28
N GLU A 575 -26.38 8.52 10.81
CA GLU A 575 -26.00 7.28 11.48
C GLU A 575 -25.95 7.48 12.99
N LYS A 576 -26.53 6.54 13.74
CA LYS A 576 -26.53 6.52 15.20
C LYS A 576 -25.10 6.60 15.76
N ASP A 577 -24.19 5.83 15.18
CA ASP A 577 -22.81 5.69 15.67
C ASP A 577 -22.02 7.01 15.56
N LYS A 578 -22.34 7.86 14.58
CA LYS A 578 -21.77 9.21 14.47
C LYS A 578 -22.25 10.12 15.60
N ALA A 579 -23.53 10.06 15.97
CA ALA A 579 -24.08 10.85 17.09
C ALA A 579 -23.48 10.40 18.42
N VAL A 580 -23.42 9.08 18.62
CA VAL A 580 -22.80 8.42 19.78
C VAL A 580 -21.32 8.79 19.91
N LYS A 581 -20.58 8.82 18.79
CA LYS A 581 -19.18 9.20 18.77
C LYS A 581 -18.99 10.67 19.15
N SER A 582 -19.75 11.60 18.56
CA SER A 582 -19.68 13.02 18.94
C SER A 582 -20.03 13.25 20.41
N ASN A 583 -21.03 12.54 20.96
CA ASN A 583 -21.31 12.56 22.40
C ASN A 583 -20.12 12.05 23.22
N TYR A 584 -19.49 10.94 22.81
CA TYR A 584 -18.34 10.35 23.50
C TYR A 584 -17.12 11.28 23.47
N ASP A 585 -16.82 11.87 22.32
CA ASP A 585 -15.67 12.75 22.12
C ASP A 585 -15.82 14.05 22.93
N PHE A 586 -17.02 14.66 22.96
CA PHE A 586 -17.32 15.83 23.79
C PHE A 586 -17.16 15.53 25.29
N MET A 587 -17.73 14.41 25.76
CA MET A 587 -17.70 14.04 27.18
C MET A 587 -16.36 13.44 27.65
N LYS A 588 -15.39 13.31 26.74
CA LYS A 588 -14.05 12.77 27.03
C LYS A 588 -13.23 13.69 27.93
N GLU A 589 -13.41 15.01 27.83
CA GLU A 589 -12.66 15.99 28.63
C GLU A 589 -12.96 15.86 30.15
N GLU A 590 -14.23 15.62 30.51
CA GLU A 590 -14.62 15.30 31.89
C GLU A 590 -13.94 14.01 32.39
N LEU A 591 -13.86 12.99 31.52
CA LEU A 591 -13.24 11.71 31.84
C LEU A 591 -11.72 11.84 32.04
N GLU A 592 -11.01 12.64 31.24
CA GLU A 592 -9.57 12.83 31.39
C GLU A 592 -9.18 13.34 32.78
N SER A 593 -9.96 14.27 33.32
CA SER A 593 -9.75 14.81 34.68
C SER A 593 -9.89 13.72 35.75
N ALA A 594 -10.93 12.89 35.66
CA ALA A 594 -11.12 11.75 36.57
C ALA A 594 -10.00 10.70 36.42
N GLN A 595 -9.55 10.42 35.18
CA GLN A 595 -8.43 9.50 34.93
C GLN A 595 -7.11 10.03 35.49
N ARG A 596 -6.83 11.34 35.40
CA ARG A 596 -5.62 11.98 35.96
C ARG A 596 -5.57 11.80 37.48
N LEU A 597 -6.65 12.16 38.18
CA LEU A 597 -6.76 12.00 39.64
C LEU A 597 -6.59 10.53 40.09
N LEU A 598 -7.15 9.57 39.34
CA LEU A 598 -7.02 8.15 39.67
C LEU A 598 -5.60 7.62 39.46
N LYS A 599 -4.93 8.02 38.37
CA LYS A 599 -3.51 7.70 38.10
C LYS A 599 -2.58 8.30 39.17
N GLU A 600 -2.86 9.52 39.61
CA GLU A 600 -2.08 10.21 40.65
C GLU A 600 -2.22 9.55 42.02
N ARG A 601 -3.45 9.26 42.47
CA ARG A 601 -3.69 8.47 43.69
C ARG A 601 -3.01 7.10 43.64
N ALA A 602 -3.01 6.45 42.48
CA ALA A 602 -2.32 5.17 42.29
C ALA A 602 -0.80 5.32 42.42
N ARG A 603 -0.20 6.36 41.82
CA ARG A 603 1.24 6.66 41.91
C ARG A 603 1.70 6.92 43.35
N ILE A 604 0.96 7.74 44.10
CA ILE A 604 1.27 8.05 45.51
C ILE A 604 1.26 6.77 46.38
N LYS A 605 0.27 5.90 46.17
CA LYS A 605 0.15 4.63 46.90
C LYS A 605 1.26 3.64 46.50
N GLU A 606 1.64 3.60 45.23
CA GLU A 606 2.76 2.78 44.74
C GLU A 606 4.11 3.24 45.33
N GLU A 607 4.38 4.55 45.37
CA GLU A 607 5.61 5.11 45.93
C GLU A 607 5.79 4.76 47.42
N LYS A 608 4.70 4.77 48.20
CA LYS A 608 4.72 4.31 49.61
C LYS A 608 5.12 2.83 49.73
N ILE A 609 4.65 1.98 48.81
CA ILE A 609 4.99 0.55 48.77
C ILE A 609 6.45 0.36 48.32
N GLU A 610 6.93 1.13 47.35
CA GLU A 610 8.34 1.12 46.92
C GLU A 610 9.30 1.59 48.01
N LYS A 611 8.99 2.66 48.76
CA LYS A 611 9.80 3.09 49.91
C LYS A 611 9.97 1.96 50.92
N THR A 612 8.91 1.19 51.17
CA THR A 612 8.95 -0.02 52.01
C THR A 612 9.86 -1.12 51.43
N LEU A 613 9.80 -1.34 50.11
CA LEU A 613 10.68 -2.29 49.40
C LEU A 613 12.16 -1.89 49.49
N ARG A 614 12.48 -0.61 49.23
CA ARG A 614 13.84 -0.04 49.31
C ARG A 614 14.41 -0.16 50.72
N ALA A 615 13.63 0.16 51.75
CA ALA A 615 14.03 -0.01 53.16
C ALA A 615 14.29 -1.48 53.53
N ASN A 616 13.48 -2.41 53.03
CA ASN A 616 13.68 -3.84 53.26
C ASN A 616 14.93 -4.38 52.54
N ASN A 617 15.22 -3.91 51.33
CA ASN A 617 16.43 -4.29 50.60
C ASN A 617 17.71 -3.74 51.26
N LYS A 618 17.72 -2.48 51.72
CA LYS A 618 18.84 -1.95 52.53
C LYS A 618 19.15 -2.83 53.76
N LYS A 619 18.11 -3.38 54.43
CA LYS A 619 18.28 -4.33 55.54
C LYS A 619 18.89 -5.68 55.10
N ILE A 620 18.58 -6.16 53.89
CA ILE A 620 19.22 -7.37 53.32
C ILE A 620 20.73 -7.12 53.13
N ASP A 621 21.10 -5.99 52.53
CA ASP A 621 22.49 -5.73 52.17
C ASP A 621 23.37 -5.44 53.39
N PHE A 622 22.84 -4.76 54.42
CA PHE A 622 23.49 -4.63 55.72
C PHE A 622 23.78 -5.99 56.39
N VAL A 623 22.83 -6.93 56.35
CA VAL A 623 23.01 -8.27 56.93
C VAL A 623 24.00 -9.12 56.09
N LYS A 624 24.00 -8.97 54.75
CA LYS A 624 25.05 -9.56 53.90
C LYS A 624 26.45 -9.01 54.22
N GLY A 625 26.58 -7.71 54.47
CA GLY A 625 27.85 -7.08 54.86
C GLY A 625 28.42 -7.70 56.14
N LYS A 626 27.59 -7.85 57.19
CA LYS A 626 27.99 -8.55 58.42
C LYS A 626 28.39 -10.01 58.18
N SER A 627 27.69 -10.73 57.29
CA SER A 627 28.07 -12.09 56.90
C SER A 627 29.44 -12.16 56.19
N ARG A 628 29.74 -11.21 55.29
CA ARG A 628 31.05 -11.12 54.60
C ARG A 628 32.20 -10.87 55.59
N GLY A 629 32.05 -9.94 56.54
CA GLY A 629 33.07 -9.68 57.57
C GLY A 629 33.38 -10.90 58.44
N ILE A 630 32.35 -11.69 58.79
CA ILE A 630 32.54 -12.95 59.55
C ILE A 630 33.25 -14.02 58.70
N LYS A 631 33.02 -14.06 57.38
CA LYS A 631 33.73 -14.97 56.46
C LYS A 631 35.21 -14.58 56.31
N ALA A 632 35.53 -13.30 56.15
CA ALA A 632 36.92 -12.82 56.11
C ALA A 632 37.68 -13.16 57.41
N GLY A 633 37.09 -12.85 58.57
CA GLY A 633 37.63 -13.22 59.89
C GLY A 633 37.55 -14.73 60.23
N ARG A 634 37.15 -15.58 59.29
CA ARG A 634 37.25 -17.06 59.34
C ARG A 634 38.39 -17.56 58.45
N LEU A 635 38.70 -16.90 57.33
CA LEU A 635 39.89 -17.19 56.52
C LEU A 635 41.18 -16.91 57.30
N ILE A 636 41.31 -15.69 57.86
CA ILE A 636 42.54 -15.24 58.55
C ILE A 636 42.89 -16.14 59.74
N ARG A 637 41.90 -16.70 60.45
CA ARG A 637 42.10 -17.66 61.55
C ARG A 637 42.11 -19.13 61.14
N LYS A 638 41.97 -19.45 59.85
CA LYS A 638 42.26 -20.80 59.34
C LYS A 638 43.77 -21.02 59.18
N ILE A 639 44.52 -19.92 59.09
CA ILE A 639 45.99 -19.87 58.99
C ILE A 639 46.65 -19.95 60.38
N PHE A 640 46.06 -19.30 61.40
CA PHE A 640 46.52 -19.36 62.79
C PHE A 640 45.53 -20.15 63.66
N GLY A 641 45.84 -21.42 63.93
CA GLY A 641 44.90 -22.38 64.49
C GLY A 641 44.59 -22.19 65.99
N ASN A 642 43.30 -22.08 66.35
CA ASN A 642 42.79 -22.64 67.61
C ASN A 642 41.24 -22.77 67.69
N LYS A 643 40.77 -23.53 68.71
CA LYS A 643 39.46 -24.20 68.91
C LYS A 643 38.11 -23.42 68.78
N ARG A 644 38.03 -22.15 68.37
CA ARG A 644 36.75 -21.36 68.35
C ARG A 644 35.96 -21.35 67.03
N LEU A 645 35.84 -22.48 66.33
CA LEU A 645 35.14 -22.59 65.02
C LEU A 645 33.62 -22.82 65.09
N GLY A 646 33.12 -23.46 66.16
CA GLY A 646 31.71 -23.85 66.29
C GLY A 646 30.73 -22.67 66.41
N GLU A 647 30.98 -21.73 67.33
CA GLU A 647 30.08 -20.59 67.59
C GLU A 647 29.90 -19.68 66.38
N LYS A 648 30.99 -19.37 65.64
CA LYS A 648 30.92 -18.54 64.43
C LYS A 648 30.07 -19.21 63.34
N THR A 649 30.07 -20.54 63.27
CA THR A 649 29.25 -21.31 62.32
C THR A 649 27.77 -21.24 62.69
N LYS A 650 27.41 -21.38 63.98
CA LYS A 650 26.03 -21.13 64.47
C LYS A 650 25.57 -19.70 64.19
N LYS A 651 26.41 -18.68 64.46
CA LYS A 651 26.10 -17.26 64.17
C LYS A 651 25.89 -17.00 62.67
N MET A 652 26.61 -17.70 61.78
CA MET A 652 26.44 -17.59 60.33
C MET A 652 25.09 -18.14 59.85
N GLN A 653 24.68 -19.32 60.32
CA GLN A 653 23.37 -19.92 60.00
C GLN A 653 22.19 -19.02 60.42
N VAL A 654 22.30 -18.35 61.57
CA VAL A 654 21.28 -17.38 62.04
C VAL A 654 21.17 -16.18 61.09
N LEU A 655 22.28 -15.65 60.58
CA LEU A 655 22.29 -14.55 59.60
C LEU A 655 21.70 -14.98 58.25
N GLU A 656 21.99 -16.20 57.79
CA GLU A 656 21.44 -16.74 56.54
C GLU A 656 19.92 -16.95 56.61
N ARG A 657 19.41 -17.50 57.73
CA ARG A 657 17.97 -17.57 58.03
C ARG A 657 17.31 -16.17 58.02
N LYS A 658 18.00 -15.15 58.56
CA LYS A 658 17.51 -13.76 58.57
C LYS A 658 17.47 -13.14 57.16
N ILE A 659 18.47 -13.42 56.32
CA ILE A 659 18.47 -13.01 54.90
C ILE A 659 17.30 -13.65 54.14
N ARG A 660 17.04 -14.96 54.36
CA ARG A 660 15.92 -15.67 53.72
C ARG A 660 14.57 -15.01 54.03
N LYS A 661 14.25 -14.79 55.32
CA LYS A 661 12.99 -14.13 55.74
C LYS A 661 12.84 -12.72 55.15
N LEU A 662 13.94 -11.95 55.02
CA LEU A 662 13.91 -10.62 54.41
C LEU A 662 13.69 -10.68 52.87
N LYS A 663 14.23 -11.69 52.17
CA LYS A 663 13.95 -11.92 50.74
C LYS A 663 12.48 -12.28 50.51
N GLU A 664 11.92 -13.18 51.32
CA GLU A 664 10.49 -13.57 51.27
C GLU A 664 9.59 -12.33 51.47
N LYS A 665 9.91 -11.47 52.45
CA LYS A 665 9.21 -10.18 52.66
C LYS A 665 9.33 -9.24 51.46
N SER A 666 10.50 -9.17 50.82
CA SER A 666 10.73 -8.36 49.61
C SER A 666 9.84 -8.84 48.43
N GLN A 667 9.72 -10.15 48.25
CA GLN A 667 8.86 -10.74 47.23
C GLN A 667 7.37 -10.46 47.47
N ASN A 668 6.90 -10.56 48.72
CA ASN A 668 5.52 -10.22 49.06
C ASN A 668 5.19 -8.74 48.79
N ILE A 669 6.14 -7.82 49.01
CA ILE A 669 5.96 -6.40 48.68
C ILE A 669 5.87 -6.20 47.16
N ARG A 670 6.71 -6.87 46.36
CA ARG A 670 6.62 -6.84 44.88
C ARG A 670 5.26 -7.33 44.36
N ASN A 671 4.72 -8.38 44.97
CA ASN A 671 3.39 -8.90 44.60
C ASN A 671 2.27 -7.89 44.91
N LYS A 672 2.36 -7.14 46.01
CA LYS A 672 1.42 -6.02 46.31
C LYS A 672 1.49 -4.91 45.26
N ILE A 673 2.68 -4.56 44.75
CA ILE A 673 2.83 -3.58 43.66
C ILE A 673 2.13 -4.08 42.39
N LYS A 674 2.37 -5.34 41.99
CA LYS A 674 1.70 -5.95 40.82
C LYS A 674 0.17 -5.91 40.94
N LYS A 675 -0.37 -6.29 42.10
CA LYS A 675 -1.83 -6.29 42.34
C LYS A 675 -2.43 -4.88 42.23
N HIS A 676 -1.83 -3.89 42.90
CA HIS A 676 -2.31 -2.50 42.87
C HIS A 676 -2.27 -1.88 41.45
N ARG A 677 -1.25 -2.19 40.64
CA ARG A 677 -1.21 -1.80 39.22
C ARG A 677 -2.35 -2.43 38.40
N GLN A 678 -2.70 -3.69 38.67
CA GLN A 678 -3.79 -4.39 37.99
C GLN A 678 -5.16 -3.79 38.36
N GLU A 679 -5.43 -3.59 39.66
CA GLU A 679 -6.64 -2.92 40.17
C GLU A 679 -6.83 -1.54 39.53
N THR A 680 -5.77 -0.73 39.46
CA THR A 680 -5.79 0.61 38.83
C THR A 680 -6.16 0.54 37.34
N LYS A 681 -5.61 -0.44 36.60
CA LYS A 681 -5.89 -0.63 35.17
C LYS A 681 -7.36 -1.02 34.91
N GLU A 682 -7.95 -1.78 35.82
CA GLU A 682 -9.34 -2.21 35.74
C GLU A 682 -10.33 -1.08 36.06
N GLN A 683 -10.00 -0.24 37.05
CA GLN A 683 -10.77 0.97 37.36
C GLN A 683 -10.83 1.96 36.18
N LEU A 684 -9.71 2.19 35.48
CA LEU A 684 -9.67 3.03 34.28
C LEU A 684 -10.61 2.50 33.17
N LYS A 685 -10.56 1.19 32.88
CA LYS A 685 -11.46 0.56 31.89
C LYS A 685 -12.94 0.69 32.24
N ASN A 686 -13.28 0.62 33.53
CA ASN A 686 -14.68 0.73 33.96
C ASN A 686 -15.21 2.17 33.85
N LEU A 687 -14.35 3.20 33.94
CA LEU A 687 -14.74 4.58 33.66
C LEU A 687 -15.03 4.78 32.15
N GLU A 688 -14.18 4.25 31.27
CA GLU A 688 -14.36 4.31 29.81
C GLU A 688 -15.66 3.61 29.36
N ARG A 689 -15.97 2.44 29.94
CA ARG A 689 -17.24 1.72 29.68
C ARG A 689 -18.47 2.53 30.06
N LYS A 690 -18.46 3.20 31.22
CA LYS A 690 -19.57 4.06 31.68
C LYS A 690 -19.77 5.26 30.74
N LEU A 691 -18.68 5.87 30.26
CA LEU A 691 -18.75 6.96 29.29
C LEU A 691 -19.45 6.52 27.99
N TYR A 692 -19.04 5.38 27.43
CA TYR A 692 -19.61 4.82 26.20
C TYR A 692 -21.10 4.45 26.34
N GLN A 693 -21.52 3.97 27.51
CA GLN A 693 -22.94 3.72 27.80
C GLN A 693 -23.74 5.03 27.87
N LYS A 694 -23.19 6.08 28.49
CA LYS A 694 -23.84 7.40 28.60
C LYS A 694 -23.92 8.13 27.24
N SER A 695 -22.93 7.98 26.36
CA SER A 695 -23.00 8.55 25.00
C SER A 695 -24.10 7.91 24.14
N HIS A 696 -24.41 6.63 24.37
CA HIS A 696 -25.52 5.90 23.74
C HIS A 696 -26.90 6.40 24.18
N THR A 697 -27.14 6.59 25.48
CA THR A 697 -28.45 7.00 26.00
C THR A 697 -28.79 8.46 25.69
N LEU A 698 -27.78 9.28 25.35
CA LEU A 698 -27.92 10.68 24.95
C LEU A 698 -28.12 10.88 23.43
N THR A 699 -28.56 9.84 22.71
CA THR A 699 -28.90 9.89 21.28
C THR A 699 -30.39 9.66 21.05
N ASN A 700 -31.08 10.62 20.46
CA ASN A 700 -32.48 10.49 20.01
C ASN A 700 -32.56 10.08 18.53
N SER A 701 -33.73 9.61 18.07
CA SER A 701 -33.99 9.37 16.64
C SER A 701 -35.31 10.00 16.18
N MET A 702 -35.32 10.57 14.98
CA MET A 702 -36.47 11.21 14.35
C MET A 702 -36.52 10.88 12.84
N THR A 703 -37.65 11.12 12.19
CA THR A 703 -37.82 10.88 10.75
C THR A 703 -37.87 12.20 9.99
N TYR A 704 -36.97 12.36 9.02
CA TYR A 704 -36.98 13.46 8.07
C TYR A 704 -37.94 13.16 6.90
N ASN A 705 -38.82 14.10 6.59
CA ASN A 705 -39.86 13.96 5.56
C ASN A 705 -40.16 15.34 4.93
N PRO A 706 -39.47 15.75 3.84
CA PRO A 706 -39.56 17.10 3.30
C PRO A 706 -40.88 17.39 2.58
N SER A 707 -41.47 18.56 2.87
CA SER A 707 -42.57 19.11 2.08
C SER A 707 -42.05 19.76 0.79
N LYS A 708 -42.94 20.10 -0.14
CA LYS A 708 -42.54 20.81 -1.38
C LYS A 708 -41.85 22.16 -1.12
N LYS A 709 -42.14 22.84 0.00
CA LYS A 709 -41.51 24.13 0.37
C LYS A 709 -40.05 23.96 0.82
N ASP A 710 -39.68 22.74 1.23
CA ASP A 710 -38.37 22.38 1.75
C ASP A 710 -37.45 21.86 0.64
N LEU A 711 -37.89 21.88 -0.61
CA LEU A 711 -37.15 21.42 -1.78
C LEU A 711 -36.75 22.58 -2.69
N ILE A 712 -35.60 22.41 -3.33
CA ILE A 712 -35.09 23.18 -4.45
C ILE A 712 -35.19 22.26 -5.67
N VAL A 713 -35.80 22.74 -6.75
CA VAL A 713 -36.07 21.96 -7.96
C VAL A 713 -35.35 22.63 -9.12
N ASP A 714 -34.30 22.01 -9.61
CA ASP A 714 -33.51 22.54 -10.71
C ASP A 714 -33.80 21.76 -12.00
N THR A 715 -33.82 22.43 -13.15
CA THR A 715 -34.19 21.82 -14.43
C THR A 715 -33.16 22.09 -15.51
N LYS A 716 -32.92 21.08 -16.35
CA LYS A 716 -32.04 21.21 -17.52
C LYS A 716 -32.77 20.67 -18.74
N ILE A 717 -32.98 21.53 -19.73
CA ILE A 717 -33.59 21.17 -21.02
C ILE A 717 -32.46 20.76 -21.95
N LEU A 718 -32.39 19.50 -22.33
CA LEU A 718 -31.34 18.98 -23.21
C LEU A 718 -31.84 18.87 -24.64
N LEU A 719 -31.11 19.44 -25.60
CA LEU A 719 -31.28 19.22 -27.02
C LEU A 719 -30.26 18.18 -27.48
N VAL A 720 -30.76 16.99 -27.84
CA VAL A 720 -29.95 15.84 -28.28
C VAL A 720 -30.21 15.60 -29.77
N PRO A 721 -29.16 15.49 -30.61
CA PRO A 721 -29.29 15.16 -32.02
C PRO A 721 -30.21 13.97 -32.29
N ARG A 722 -31.08 14.14 -33.27
CA ARG A 722 -31.69 13.01 -33.97
C ARG A 722 -30.77 12.70 -35.15
N GLU A 723 -30.28 11.47 -35.20
CA GLU A 723 -29.58 10.93 -36.38
C GLU A 723 -30.56 10.78 -37.55
#